data_AF-A0A2H5XFL9-F1
#
_entry.id   AF-A0A2H5XFL9-F1
#
_cell.length_a   1.000
_cell.length_b   1.000
_cell.length_c   1.000
_cell.angle_alpha   90.00
_cell.angle_beta   90.00
_cell.angle_gamma   90.00
#
_symmetry.space_group_name_H-M   'P 1'
#
loop_
_entity.id
_entity.type
_entity.pdbx_description
1 polymer ?
#
loop_
_entity_poly.entity_id
_entity_poly.type
_entity_poly.pdbx_seq_one_letter_code
_entity_poly.pdbx_strand_id
1 'polypeptide(L)'
;MGRKQRNNNLKDYRYPKAQRKNNPPVGLATTYEVRERQIKRYAYDPHLDPQLVWAGKAERTSFDVDVVPLHIHERISTKAILRAVQRPEPIQFDLFGETPLPADQQIEFYQHEVGWTNRLILGDSLLVMNSLLVKEGMAGKVQMIYMDPPYGIKYASNFQPRIDKRDVKDKDEDLTHEPEQIKAYRDTWKLGIHSYLTYLRDRLLLCRELLHESGSIFVQINDENLHLVRCLLDEVFGRENFVAVISFVKTSGKGGALLDVVNDFLLWYAKDKTKLKYRQLFLEKELGEEGTRGYHHVELPDGTRRRMTAQELRNPEALLEVMRVFKAGGMTSQSGGETTNFPVSFEGRTLTPGQNYWKTSQDGMRRLKHAERLFVVGNTLSYVRYLDEIPVHPLTNIWTDTGIAGYGEPKLFAVQTNTKVVERCILMTTDPGDLVFDPTCGSGTTAYCAEKWGRRWITCDTSRVAIAIARQRLMTAKFDYYELRDPERGPAGGFIYETVPHITLESIAKNTEIDAIAEKYQPKIEQALTNLNRALGKDWKEWEVLREVPHPLWPKEAHEAYEKLYRAKHETLSSEAQQVEEWLQTIYRLTGHKWDSLGDVPDPIPAPNWSEEAKEAFRRFWELKREKRKEIDESIKRNAPQETLYDRPKIVKGVVRVSGPFTVEAIPVPTVEDPTEAVVPQFEEQEIAERASDRGGDYLAMMINLLKQQGSVLFPGGKKMELQNLRPLNIGYLHAEGETKQNGKTLRVAISFGPQYGPVTAYQVQEATPLAKMNGYNVLIFAGFSFDPEAQALIQKAEVPGLKVHFAHIAPDVLVGDLLKTTRASQIFTVFGQPDVQVAQREDDTFVVELRGVDIYDPLTGEVHSARGDDVAAWFLDTDYDGKTFHICQAFFPGDRNAWEKLQRALKAYIDPDIFDQMRGTISFPFLPGEHKRIAVKVIDFRGNEVMRVVSLEGRKYP
;
A
#
# COMPACT_ATOMS: atom_id res chain seq x y z
N MET A 1 10.40 42.94 9.50
CA MET A 1 11.15 41.77 8.94
C MET A 1 10.13 40.76 8.44
N GLY A 2 10.03 40.59 7.12
CA GLY A 2 8.95 39.82 6.49
C GLY A 2 9.00 38.33 6.83
N ARG A 3 7.82 37.76 7.15
CA ARG A 3 7.56 36.31 7.16
C ARG A 3 7.79 35.76 5.73
N LYS A 4 9.04 35.50 5.35
CA LYS A 4 9.35 34.69 4.17
C LYS A 4 8.76 33.29 4.38
N GLN A 5 8.03 32.83 3.38
CA GLN A 5 7.20 31.62 3.30
C GLN A 5 7.76 30.41 4.09
N ARG A 6 7.08 30.04 5.18
CA ARG A 6 7.24 28.73 5.85
C ARG A 6 6.51 27.57 5.12
N ASN A 7 5.83 27.85 4.00
CA ASN A 7 5.02 26.88 3.24
C ASN A 7 5.81 25.97 2.27
N ASN A 8 7.13 26.09 2.16
CA ASN A 8 7.93 25.29 1.22
C ASN A 8 8.21 23.85 1.69
N ASN A 9 7.80 23.48 2.90
CA ASN A 9 8.11 22.17 3.50
C ASN A 9 6.99 21.14 3.37
N LEU A 10 5.78 21.52 2.93
CA LEU A 10 4.71 20.57 2.60
C LEU A 10 4.77 20.20 1.11
N LYS A 11 5.06 18.93 0.83
CA LYS A 11 5.17 18.40 -0.54
C LYS A 11 4.25 17.20 -0.76
N ASP A 12 4.08 16.88 -2.02
CA ASP A 12 3.38 15.74 -2.55
C ASP A 12 4.14 15.26 -3.80
N TYR A 13 3.94 14.02 -4.22
CA TYR A 13 4.51 13.54 -5.47
C TYR A 13 3.56 13.77 -6.63
N ARG A 14 4.14 14.15 -7.76
CA ARG A 14 3.45 14.39 -9.04
C ARG A 14 4.17 13.61 -10.13
N TYR A 15 3.42 13.23 -11.16
CA TYR A 15 3.89 12.39 -12.27
C TYR A 15 3.72 13.16 -13.58
N PRO A 16 4.57 14.17 -13.86
CA PRO A 16 4.33 15.15 -14.92
C PRO A 16 4.29 14.54 -16.33
N LYS A 17 4.95 13.39 -16.54
CA LYS A 17 4.98 12.68 -17.82
C LYS A 17 3.96 11.55 -17.92
N ALA A 18 3.20 11.27 -16.86
CA ALA A 18 2.20 10.21 -16.87
C ALA A 18 0.83 10.78 -17.25
N GLN A 19 0.12 10.07 -18.12
CA GLN A 19 -1.18 10.47 -18.62
C GLN A 19 -2.21 9.35 -18.44
N ARG A 20 -3.49 9.73 -18.46
CA ARG A 20 -4.66 8.84 -18.49
C ARG A 20 -5.71 9.42 -19.44
N LYS A 21 -6.72 8.62 -19.80
CA LYS A 21 -7.86 9.13 -20.56
C LYS A 21 -8.75 10.05 -19.70
N ASN A 22 -9.43 11.00 -20.35
CA ASN A 22 -10.39 11.90 -19.71
C ASN A 22 -11.72 11.18 -19.42
N ASN A 23 -11.94 10.83 -18.16
CA ASN A 23 -13.19 10.23 -17.70
C ASN A 23 -14.28 11.30 -17.48
N PRO A 24 -15.57 10.95 -17.65
CA PRO A 24 -16.66 11.89 -17.46
C PRO A 24 -16.85 12.29 -15.97
N PRO A 25 -16.97 13.59 -15.68
CA PRO A 25 -17.58 14.08 -14.44
C PRO A 25 -18.99 13.51 -14.26
N VAL A 26 -19.38 13.18 -13.02
CA VAL A 26 -20.74 12.66 -12.75
C VAL A 26 -21.84 13.61 -13.25
N GLY A 27 -21.69 14.93 -13.08
CA GLY A 27 -22.70 15.89 -13.54
C GLY A 27 -22.74 16.12 -15.06
N LEU A 28 -21.81 15.54 -15.82
CA LEU A 28 -21.83 15.55 -17.30
C LEU A 28 -22.07 14.16 -17.90
N ALA A 29 -22.28 13.13 -17.06
CA ALA A 29 -22.44 11.75 -17.52
C ALA A 29 -23.65 11.57 -18.46
N THR A 30 -24.75 12.26 -18.19
CA THR A 30 -25.99 12.20 -18.98
C THR A 30 -25.82 12.74 -20.41
N THR A 31 -24.83 13.60 -20.66
CA THR A 31 -24.54 14.11 -22.02
C THR A 31 -23.80 13.10 -22.89
N TYR A 32 -23.28 12.02 -22.29
CA TYR A 32 -22.55 10.94 -22.96
C TYR A 32 -23.42 9.69 -23.19
N GLU A 33 -24.50 9.50 -22.42
CA GLU A 33 -25.37 8.32 -22.47
C GLU A 33 -26.42 8.39 -23.57
N VAL A 34 -26.00 8.19 -24.82
CA VAL A 34 -26.81 7.52 -25.87
C VAL A 34 -25.86 6.73 -26.76
N ARG A 35 -25.43 5.53 -26.33
CA ARG A 35 -24.73 4.57 -27.19
C ARG A 35 -25.06 3.15 -26.72
N GLU A 36 -25.40 2.31 -27.69
CA GLU A 36 -25.72 0.88 -27.57
C GLU A 36 -24.91 0.15 -26.48
N ARG A 37 -25.57 -0.74 -25.73
CA ARG A 37 -24.93 -1.60 -24.73
C ARG A 37 -23.75 -2.36 -25.34
N GLN A 38 -22.53 -1.98 -24.95
CA GLN A 38 -21.31 -2.65 -25.40
C GLN A 38 -20.95 -3.80 -24.46
N ILE A 39 -20.74 -4.98 -25.04
CA ILE A 39 -20.34 -6.19 -24.33
C ILE A 39 -18.99 -6.66 -24.88
N LYS A 40 -18.06 -6.99 -23.99
CA LYS A 40 -16.79 -7.62 -24.36
C LYS A 40 -16.84 -9.10 -24.00
N ARG A 41 -16.69 -9.95 -25.01
CA ARG A 41 -16.56 -11.40 -24.85
C ARG A 41 -15.10 -11.79 -24.62
N TYR A 42 -14.85 -12.54 -23.56
CA TYR A 42 -13.56 -13.14 -23.23
C TYR A 42 -13.64 -14.66 -23.39
N ALA A 43 -12.60 -15.28 -23.93
CA ALA A 43 -12.53 -16.71 -24.17
C ALA A 43 -11.33 -17.31 -23.45
N TYR A 44 -11.50 -18.54 -22.96
CA TYR A 44 -10.43 -19.34 -22.40
C TYR A 44 -9.74 -20.16 -23.49
N ASP A 45 -8.44 -20.42 -23.33
CA ASP A 45 -7.71 -21.29 -24.26
C ASP A 45 -8.02 -22.77 -23.97
N PRO A 46 -8.63 -23.52 -24.91
CA PRO A 46 -8.98 -24.92 -24.70
C PRO A 46 -7.79 -25.88 -24.91
N HIS A 47 -6.62 -25.40 -25.36
CA HIS A 47 -5.46 -26.25 -25.71
C HIS A 47 -4.43 -26.39 -24.58
N LEU A 48 -4.75 -25.86 -23.40
CA LEU A 48 -3.88 -25.87 -22.24
C LEU A 48 -3.69 -27.30 -21.66
N ASP A 49 -2.58 -27.51 -20.95
CA ASP A 49 -2.25 -28.71 -20.17
C ASP A 49 -3.37 -29.11 -19.18
N PRO A 50 -3.37 -30.34 -18.62
CA PRO A 50 -4.43 -30.83 -17.73
C PRO A 50 -4.84 -29.85 -16.63
N GLN A 51 -6.14 -29.55 -16.55
CA GLN A 51 -6.68 -28.50 -15.69
C GLN A 51 -7.63 -29.04 -14.62
N LEU A 52 -7.80 -28.26 -13.54
CA LEU A 52 -8.88 -28.48 -12.58
C LEU A 52 -10.23 -28.31 -13.26
N VAL A 53 -11.17 -29.24 -13.03
CA VAL A 53 -12.55 -29.19 -13.55
C VAL A 53 -13.52 -29.05 -12.39
N TRP A 54 -14.50 -28.15 -12.51
CA TRP A 54 -15.50 -27.88 -11.49
C TRP A 54 -16.81 -27.37 -12.15
N ALA A 55 -17.94 -27.45 -11.44
CA ALA A 55 -19.23 -26.93 -11.91
C ALA A 55 -19.16 -25.44 -12.25
N GLY A 56 -19.67 -25.02 -13.41
CA GLY A 56 -19.50 -23.67 -13.95
C GLY A 56 -18.33 -23.49 -14.93
N LYS A 57 -17.22 -24.24 -14.79
CA LYS A 57 -16.15 -24.27 -15.81
C LYS A 57 -16.45 -25.27 -16.92
N ALA A 58 -16.94 -26.46 -16.58
CA ALA A 58 -17.25 -27.51 -17.56
C ALA A 58 -18.30 -27.07 -18.59
N GLU A 59 -19.15 -26.12 -18.23
CA GLU A 59 -20.27 -25.63 -19.04
C GLU A 59 -19.94 -24.34 -19.80
N ARG A 60 -18.78 -23.71 -19.56
CA ARG A 60 -18.46 -22.36 -20.07
C ARG A 60 -17.01 -22.24 -20.55
N THR A 61 -16.85 -22.05 -21.87
CA THR A 61 -15.56 -21.76 -22.53
C THR A 61 -15.31 -20.27 -22.75
N SER A 62 -16.30 -19.42 -22.50
CA SER A 62 -16.24 -17.96 -22.62
C SER A 62 -17.20 -17.28 -21.65
N PHE A 63 -16.98 -16.00 -21.38
CA PHE A 63 -17.89 -15.15 -20.60
C PHE A 63 -17.95 -13.73 -21.16
N ASP A 64 -19.06 -13.05 -20.88
CA ASP A 64 -19.36 -11.71 -21.36
C ASP A 64 -19.30 -10.71 -20.20
N VAL A 65 -18.69 -9.55 -20.43
CA VAL A 65 -18.59 -8.48 -19.45
C VAL A 65 -19.08 -7.17 -20.06
N ASP A 66 -20.01 -6.51 -19.39
CA ASP A 66 -20.52 -5.20 -19.79
C ASP A 66 -19.41 -4.14 -19.75
N VAL A 67 -19.35 -3.29 -20.77
CA VAL A 67 -18.38 -2.20 -20.87
C VAL A 67 -19.00 -0.93 -20.26
N VAL A 68 -18.73 -0.71 -18.98
CA VAL A 68 -19.27 0.43 -18.22
C VAL A 68 -18.33 1.64 -18.25
N PRO A 69 -18.82 2.89 -18.26
CA PRO A 69 -17.99 4.06 -17.99
C PRO A 69 -17.62 4.14 -16.50
N LEU A 70 -16.55 4.86 -16.17
CA LEU A 70 -16.17 5.20 -14.80
C LEU A 70 -16.32 6.70 -14.61
N HIS A 71 -17.18 7.11 -13.68
CA HIS A 71 -17.55 8.51 -13.49
C HIS A 71 -16.76 9.11 -12.33
N ILE A 72 -16.24 10.33 -12.52
CA ILE A 72 -15.53 11.06 -11.46
C ILE A 72 -16.56 11.75 -10.57
N HIS A 73 -16.62 11.32 -9.31
CA HIS A 73 -17.48 11.93 -8.29
C HIS A 73 -16.73 12.97 -7.47
N GLU A 74 -15.47 12.69 -7.15
CA GLU A 74 -14.68 13.55 -6.26
C GLU A 74 -13.24 13.73 -6.75
N ARG A 75 -12.69 14.91 -6.43
CA ARG A 75 -11.27 15.22 -6.54
C ARG A 75 -10.70 15.59 -5.19
N ILE A 76 -9.59 14.96 -4.84
CA ILE A 76 -9.01 15.05 -3.50
C ILE A 76 -7.54 15.43 -3.61
N SER A 77 -7.15 16.42 -2.82
CA SER A 77 -5.76 16.81 -2.62
C SER A 77 -5.54 17.21 -1.18
N THR A 78 -4.82 16.39 -0.41
CA THR A 78 -4.47 16.72 0.98
C THR A 78 -3.73 18.05 1.07
N LYS A 79 -2.88 18.33 0.08
CA LYS A 79 -2.16 19.60 -0.01
C LYS A 79 -3.10 20.79 -0.22
N ALA A 80 -4.14 20.64 -1.05
CA ALA A 80 -5.17 21.65 -1.23
C ALA A 80 -5.93 21.90 0.08
N ILE A 81 -6.39 20.83 0.75
CA ILE A 81 -7.12 20.90 2.02
C ILE A 81 -6.30 21.62 3.09
N LEU A 82 -5.03 21.24 3.27
CA LEU A 82 -4.14 21.88 4.25
C LEU A 82 -3.80 23.34 3.89
N ARG A 83 -3.90 23.74 2.61
CA ARG A 83 -3.76 25.16 2.21
C ARG A 83 -5.03 25.96 2.49
N ALA A 84 -6.19 25.37 2.22
CA ALA A 84 -7.49 26.01 2.43
C ALA A 84 -7.74 26.38 3.90
N VAL A 85 -7.28 25.55 4.84
CA VAL A 85 -7.40 25.87 6.28
C VAL A 85 -6.45 26.98 6.73
N GLN A 86 -5.39 27.28 5.96
CA GLN A 86 -4.43 28.33 6.28
C GLN A 86 -4.81 29.70 5.70
N ARG A 87 -5.60 29.73 4.62
CA ARG A 87 -5.97 30.96 3.90
C ARG A 87 -7.39 30.84 3.33
N PRO A 88 -8.21 31.89 3.42
CA PRO A 88 -9.56 31.88 2.88
C PRO A 88 -9.63 32.08 1.35
N GLU A 89 -8.50 32.02 0.64
CA GLU A 89 -8.43 32.21 -0.82
C GLU A 89 -9.01 30.98 -1.57
N PRO A 90 -9.66 31.17 -2.74
CA PRO A 90 -10.08 30.06 -3.58
C PRO A 90 -8.92 29.14 -3.95
N ILE A 91 -9.14 27.82 -3.88
CA ILE A 91 -8.11 26.82 -4.18
C ILE A 91 -7.86 26.77 -5.69
N GLN A 92 -6.59 26.71 -6.07
CA GLN A 92 -6.19 26.51 -7.47
C GLN A 92 -6.40 25.06 -7.93
N PHE A 93 -6.99 24.87 -9.11
CA PHE A 93 -7.31 23.54 -9.67
C PHE A 93 -6.07 22.65 -9.93
N ASP A 94 -4.91 23.24 -10.20
CA ASP A 94 -3.64 22.52 -10.40
C ASP A 94 -3.25 21.66 -9.18
N LEU A 95 -3.65 22.09 -7.98
CA LEU A 95 -3.44 21.35 -6.74
C LEU A 95 -4.20 20.03 -6.71
N PHE A 96 -5.25 19.86 -7.52
CA PHE A 96 -5.97 18.60 -7.70
C PHE A 96 -5.39 17.74 -8.83
N GLY A 97 -4.30 18.18 -9.47
CA GLY A 97 -3.64 17.44 -10.55
C GLY A 97 -4.33 17.59 -11.90
N GLU A 98 -5.19 18.61 -12.04
CA GLU A 98 -5.92 18.84 -13.26
C GLU A 98 -5.04 19.44 -14.36
N THR A 99 -5.25 18.95 -15.58
CA THR A 99 -4.76 19.57 -16.81
C THR A 99 -6.01 20.01 -17.58
N PRO A 100 -6.38 21.30 -17.55
CA PRO A 100 -7.61 21.75 -18.18
C PRO A 100 -7.53 21.53 -19.70
N LEU A 101 -8.45 20.70 -20.22
CA LEU A 101 -8.67 20.58 -21.66
C LEU A 101 -9.46 21.81 -22.17
N PRO A 102 -9.30 22.20 -23.44
CA PRO A 102 -10.19 23.14 -24.11
C PRO A 102 -11.67 22.73 -23.96
N ALA A 103 -12.58 23.69 -23.86
CA ALA A 103 -13.99 23.45 -23.51
C ALA A 103 -14.71 22.50 -24.49
N ASP A 104 -14.34 22.55 -25.78
CA ASP A 104 -14.80 21.66 -26.84
C ASP A 104 -14.34 20.20 -26.66
N GLN A 105 -13.16 19.99 -26.06
CA GLN A 105 -12.58 18.66 -25.83
C GLN A 105 -13.02 18.04 -24.48
N GLN A 106 -13.53 18.85 -23.55
CA GLN A 106 -13.91 18.38 -22.22
C GLN A 106 -15.05 17.35 -22.24
N ILE A 107 -15.91 17.37 -23.27
CA ILE A 107 -17.05 16.46 -23.44
C ILE A 107 -16.72 15.22 -24.30
N GLU A 108 -15.54 15.19 -24.93
CA GLU A 108 -15.07 14.06 -25.73
C GLU A 108 -14.39 13.01 -24.84
N PHE A 109 -15.20 12.35 -24.00
CA PHE A 109 -14.70 11.40 -23.01
C PHE A 109 -14.00 10.19 -23.64
N TYR A 110 -12.93 9.73 -22.98
CA TYR A 110 -12.05 8.64 -23.40
C TYR A 110 -11.24 8.89 -24.68
N GLN A 111 -11.31 10.07 -25.28
CA GLN A 111 -10.58 10.40 -26.50
C GLN A 111 -9.24 11.07 -26.19
N HIS A 112 -9.24 12.00 -25.24
CA HIS A 112 -8.09 12.84 -24.93
C HIS A 112 -7.30 12.35 -23.72
N GLU A 113 -6.04 12.76 -23.66
CA GLU A 113 -5.15 12.45 -22.55
C GLU A 113 -5.06 13.63 -21.59
N VAL A 114 -5.18 13.33 -20.29
CA VAL A 114 -5.02 14.28 -19.19
C VAL A 114 -3.92 13.80 -18.25
N GLY A 115 -3.39 14.71 -17.42
CA GLY A 115 -2.39 14.38 -16.42
C GLY A 115 -2.85 13.25 -15.48
N TRP A 116 -1.90 12.44 -15.02
CA TRP A 116 -2.20 11.33 -14.12
C TRP A 116 -2.66 11.79 -12.73
N THR A 117 -3.76 11.21 -12.28
CA THR A 117 -4.22 11.22 -10.89
C THR A 117 -4.43 9.78 -10.42
N ASN A 118 -4.07 9.50 -9.16
CA ASN A 118 -4.33 8.19 -8.58
C ASN A 118 -5.84 7.98 -8.39
N ARG A 119 -6.31 6.72 -8.31
CA ARG A 119 -7.74 6.41 -8.47
C ARG A 119 -8.25 5.44 -7.42
N LEU A 120 -9.30 5.84 -6.72
CA LEU A 120 -10.07 5.02 -5.79
C LEU A 120 -11.47 4.80 -6.39
N ILE A 121 -11.82 3.56 -6.74
CA ILE A 121 -13.00 3.27 -7.56
C ILE A 121 -14.00 2.40 -6.80
N LEU A 122 -15.24 2.87 -6.65
CA LEU A 122 -16.37 2.10 -6.14
C LEU A 122 -17.02 1.30 -7.28
N GLY A 123 -16.95 -0.02 -7.21
CA GLY A 123 -17.56 -0.89 -8.21
C GLY A 123 -17.00 -2.31 -8.22
N ASP A 124 -17.69 -3.21 -8.93
CA ASP A 124 -17.22 -4.58 -9.10
C ASP A 124 -15.92 -4.62 -9.91
N SER A 125 -14.90 -5.30 -9.39
CA SER A 125 -13.57 -5.31 -9.98
C SER A 125 -13.51 -5.91 -11.39
N LEU A 126 -14.41 -6.83 -11.76
CA LEU A 126 -14.47 -7.36 -13.12
C LEU A 126 -14.90 -6.27 -14.11
N LEU A 127 -15.94 -5.51 -13.76
CA LEU A 127 -16.43 -4.39 -14.57
C LEU A 127 -15.42 -3.24 -14.63
N VAL A 128 -14.79 -2.90 -13.49
CA VAL A 128 -13.74 -1.87 -13.44
C VAL A 128 -12.58 -2.26 -14.36
N MET A 129 -12.04 -3.47 -14.23
CA MET A 129 -10.94 -3.93 -15.09
C MET A 129 -11.32 -3.95 -16.56
N ASN A 130 -12.55 -4.37 -16.89
CA ASN A 130 -13.04 -4.37 -18.28
C ASN A 130 -13.10 -2.94 -18.84
N SER A 131 -13.55 -1.97 -18.05
CA SER A 131 -13.56 -0.55 -18.44
C SER A 131 -12.15 -0.01 -18.66
N LEU A 132 -11.21 -0.33 -17.76
CA LEU A 132 -9.80 0.04 -17.91
C LEU A 132 -9.19 -0.53 -19.20
N LEU A 133 -9.50 -1.79 -19.54
CA LEU A 133 -9.02 -2.43 -20.76
C LEU A 133 -9.63 -1.82 -22.03
N VAL A 134 -10.96 -1.72 -22.08
CA VAL A 134 -11.70 -1.41 -23.31
C VAL A 134 -11.81 0.09 -23.56
N LYS A 135 -12.16 0.89 -22.54
CA LYS A 135 -12.36 2.34 -22.69
C LYS A 135 -11.06 3.14 -22.52
N GLU A 136 -10.18 2.72 -21.60
CA GLU A 136 -8.96 3.48 -21.28
C GLU A 136 -7.69 2.92 -21.94
N GLY A 137 -7.77 1.74 -22.59
CA GLY A 137 -6.64 1.12 -23.27
C GLY A 137 -5.50 0.79 -22.31
N MET A 138 -5.81 0.22 -21.14
CA MET A 138 -4.84 -0.07 -20.07
C MET A 138 -4.18 -1.45 -20.18
N ALA A 139 -4.44 -2.20 -21.26
CA ALA A 139 -3.77 -3.45 -21.53
C ALA A 139 -2.24 -3.27 -21.54
N GLY A 140 -1.51 -4.11 -20.82
CA GLY A 140 -0.05 -4.04 -20.78
C GLY A 140 0.54 -2.90 -19.94
N LYS A 141 -0.25 -2.12 -19.18
CA LYS A 141 0.25 -0.89 -18.51
C LYS A 141 0.49 -1.03 -17.01
N VAL A 142 -0.06 -2.05 -16.36
CA VAL A 142 0.08 -2.25 -14.90
C VAL A 142 1.36 -3.02 -14.60
N GLN A 143 2.24 -2.49 -13.76
CA GLN A 143 3.50 -3.17 -13.43
C GLN A 143 3.30 -4.23 -12.33
N MET A 144 2.44 -3.97 -11.35
CA MET A 144 2.18 -4.89 -10.26
C MET A 144 0.70 -4.94 -9.92
N ILE A 145 0.17 -6.15 -9.73
CA ILE A 145 -1.15 -6.39 -9.14
C ILE A 145 -0.97 -7.04 -7.76
N TYR A 146 -1.61 -6.47 -6.73
CA TYR A 146 -1.79 -7.13 -5.43
C TYR A 146 -3.26 -7.51 -5.31
N MET A 147 -3.55 -8.78 -5.05
CA MET A 147 -4.93 -9.26 -4.89
C MET A 147 -5.05 -10.03 -3.57
N ASP A 148 -5.91 -9.56 -2.68
CA ASP A 148 -6.26 -10.20 -1.41
C ASP A 148 -7.75 -10.59 -1.45
N PRO A 149 -8.09 -11.65 -2.21
CA PRO A 149 -9.48 -12.06 -2.36
C PRO A 149 -10.03 -12.63 -1.05
N PRO A 150 -11.36 -12.69 -0.87
CA PRO A 150 -11.95 -13.39 0.26
C PRO A 150 -11.49 -14.85 0.28
N TYR A 151 -11.07 -15.38 1.44
CA TYR A 151 -10.45 -16.72 1.56
C TYR A 151 -11.42 -17.91 1.49
N GLY A 152 -12.74 -17.71 1.29
CA GLY A 152 -13.72 -18.79 1.19
C GLY A 152 -15.10 -18.50 1.79
N ILE A 153 -15.92 -19.55 1.95
CA ILE A 153 -17.38 -19.52 2.24
C ILE A 153 -17.73 -19.09 3.68
N LYS A 154 -16.76 -18.97 4.61
CA LYS A 154 -17.03 -18.56 6.00
C LYS A 154 -17.00 -17.04 6.12
N TYR A 155 -18.18 -16.44 5.94
CA TYR A 155 -18.38 -15.02 5.67
C TYR A 155 -18.26 -14.06 6.87
N ALA A 156 -18.52 -14.52 8.09
CA ALA A 156 -18.85 -13.62 9.20
C ALA A 156 -17.68 -12.81 9.80
N SER A 157 -16.43 -13.10 9.46
CA SER A 157 -15.25 -12.46 10.08
C SER A 157 -14.51 -11.46 9.18
N ASN A 158 -14.86 -11.36 7.89
CA ASN A 158 -14.05 -10.60 6.91
C ASN A 158 -14.64 -9.24 6.52
N PHE A 159 -15.84 -8.95 6.98
CA PHE A 159 -16.59 -7.77 6.59
C PHE A 159 -16.59 -6.71 7.71
N GLN A 160 -16.81 -5.44 7.36
CA GLN A 160 -16.98 -4.36 8.33
C GLN A 160 -18.25 -3.56 7.99
N PRO A 161 -19.33 -3.67 8.78
CA PRO A 161 -20.61 -3.05 8.48
C PRO A 161 -20.63 -1.55 8.73
N ARG A 162 -19.68 -1.04 9.52
CA ARG A 162 -19.58 0.37 9.85
C ARG A 162 -18.14 0.84 9.97
N ILE A 163 -17.87 2.10 9.64
CA ILE A 163 -16.56 2.75 9.71
C ILE A 163 -16.00 2.74 11.16
N ASP A 164 -16.86 2.92 12.16
CA ASP A 164 -16.51 2.99 13.58
C ASP A 164 -16.41 1.64 14.30
N LYS A 165 -16.95 0.56 13.73
CA LYS A 165 -17.04 -0.75 14.37
C LYS A 165 -16.32 -1.82 13.55
N ARG A 166 -15.14 -2.22 14.03
CA ARG A 166 -14.28 -3.21 13.37
C ARG A 166 -14.68 -4.66 13.64
N ASP A 167 -15.15 -4.98 14.84
CA ASP A 167 -15.42 -6.37 15.25
C ASP A 167 -16.82 -6.81 14.79
N VAL A 168 -16.84 -7.83 13.92
CA VAL A 168 -18.07 -8.47 13.43
C VAL A 168 -18.27 -9.79 14.15
N LYS A 169 -19.47 -9.99 14.71
CA LYS A 169 -19.91 -11.26 15.28
C LYS A 169 -21.03 -11.82 14.41
N ASP A 170 -21.27 -13.13 14.47
CA ASP A 170 -22.41 -13.81 13.83
C ASP A 170 -23.76 -13.35 14.44
N LYS A 171 -24.19 -12.13 14.16
CA LYS A 171 -25.50 -11.59 14.55
C LYS A 171 -26.16 -10.95 13.35
N ASP A 172 -27.48 -11.09 13.24
CA ASP A 172 -28.27 -10.54 12.12
C ASP A 172 -28.12 -9.01 11.98
N GLU A 173 -27.84 -8.29 13.07
CA GLU A 173 -27.59 -6.84 13.11
C GLU A 173 -26.27 -6.41 12.44
N ASP A 174 -25.33 -7.33 12.25
CA ASP A 174 -23.99 -7.08 11.68
C ASP A 174 -23.88 -7.46 10.19
N LEU A 175 -24.96 -7.95 9.57
CA LEU A 175 -25.05 -8.27 8.13
C LEU A 175 -25.39 -7.03 7.29
N THR A 176 -24.65 -6.78 6.20
CA THR A 176 -25.00 -5.71 5.25
C THR A 176 -25.99 -6.15 4.20
N HIS A 177 -26.94 -5.25 3.94
CA HIS A 177 -27.99 -5.44 2.94
C HIS A 177 -27.74 -4.64 1.65
N GLU A 178 -26.48 -4.32 1.31
CA GLU A 178 -26.16 -3.65 0.03
C GLU A 178 -26.40 -4.60 -1.16
N PRO A 179 -27.27 -4.27 -2.13
CA PRO A 179 -27.62 -5.17 -3.24
C PRO A 179 -26.42 -5.57 -4.10
N GLU A 180 -25.46 -4.68 -4.33
CA GLU A 180 -24.24 -4.99 -5.09
C GLU A 180 -23.33 -5.95 -4.33
N GLN A 181 -23.21 -5.80 -3.01
CA GLN A 181 -22.50 -6.77 -2.16
C GLN A 181 -23.27 -8.09 -2.08
N ILE A 182 -24.59 -8.06 -1.86
CA ILE A 182 -25.44 -9.25 -1.84
C ILE A 182 -25.39 -9.97 -3.17
N LYS A 183 -25.37 -9.30 -4.33
CA LYS A 183 -25.31 -9.94 -5.64
C LYS A 183 -23.90 -10.44 -5.97
N ALA A 184 -22.85 -9.68 -5.63
CA ALA A 184 -21.46 -10.11 -5.79
C ALA A 184 -21.07 -11.26 -4.83
N TYR A 185 -21.85 -11.53 -3.79
CA TYR A 185 -21.53 -12.54 -2.79
C TYR A 185 -22.60 -13.65 -2.70
N ARG A 186 -23.90 -13.38 -2.59
CA ARG A 186 -24.95 -14.41 -2.47
C ARG A 186 -25.12 -15.26 -3.74
N ASP A 187 -25.02 -14.66 -4.94
CA ASP A 187 -25.02 -15.43 -6.22
C ASP A 187 -23.70 -16.17 -6.46
N THR A 188 -22.61 -15.72 -5.84
CA THR A 188 -21.25 -16.27 -5.98
C THR A 188 -20.97 -17.46 -5.06
N TRP A 189 -21.94 -17.96 -4.29
CA TRP A 189 -21.70 -19.11 -3.41
C TRP A 189 -22.83 -20.14 -3.33
N LYS A 190 -23.81 -20.08 -4.25
CA LYS A 190 -24.85 -21.13 -4.36
C LYS A 190 -24.26 -22.54 -4.50
N LEU A 191 -23.07 -22.64 -5.10
CA LEU A 191 -22.29 -23.89 -5.25
C LEU A 191 -21.00 -23.91 -4.42
N GLY A 192 -20.83 -23.03 -3.44
CA GLY A 192 -19.62 -22.97 -2.60
C GLY A 192 -18.35 -22.72 -3.42
N ILE A 193 -17.32 -23.57 -3.23
CA ILE A 193 -15.99 -23.42 -3.84
C ILE A 193 -16.03 -23.32 -5.37
N HIS A 194 -17.01 -23.95 -6.03
CA HIS A 194 -17.18 -23.89 -7.49
C HIS A 194 -17.34 -22.44 -7.98
N SER A 195 -18.18 -21.68 -7.30
CA SER A 195 -18.47 -20.30 -7.67
C SER A 195 -17.31 -19.35 -7.33
N TYR A 196 -16.55 -19.63 -6.27
CA TYR A 196 -15.29 -18.93 -5.96
C TYR A 196 -14.24 -19.05 -7.05
N LEU A 197 -14.01 -20.29 -7.52
CA LEU A 197 -13.01 -20.55 -8.53
C LEU A 197 -13.39 -19.87 -9.85
N THR A 198 -14.68 -19.86 -10.21
CA THR A 198 -15.19 -19.09 -11.36
C THR A 198 -14.96 -17.58 -11.18
N TYR A 199 -15.33 -17.03 -10.02
CA TYR A 199 -15.13 -15.62 -9.67
C TYR A 199 -13.67 -15.17 -9.82
N LEU A 200 -12.73 -15.98 -9.33
CA LEU A 200 -11.31 -15.71 -9.43
C LEU A 200 -10.79 -15.88 -10.85
N ARG A 201 -11.17 -16.95 -11.55
CA ARG A 201 -10.70 -17.24 -12.91
C ARG A 201 -11.00 -16.10 -13.87
N ASP A 202 -12.23 -15.59 -13.86
CA ASP A 202 -12.66 -14.47 -14.72
C ASP A 202 -11.81 -13.21 -14.44
N ARG A 203 -11.56 -12.90 -13.16
CA ARG A 203 -10.77 -11.73 -12.75
C ARG A 203 -9.29 -11.87 -13.06
N LEU A 204 -8.72 -13.05 -12.80
CA LEU A 204 -7.31 -13.34 -13.08
C LEU A 204 -7.01 -13.20 -14.57
N LEU A 205 -7.94 -13.55 -15.45
CA LEU A 205 -7.80 -13.35 -16.90
C LEU A 205 -7.63 -11.86 -17.23
N LEU A 206 -8.49 -10.99 -16.70
CA LEU A 206 -8.38 -9.54 -16.93
C LEU A 206 -7.13 -8.94 -16.26
N CYS A 207 -6.73 -9.44 -15.08
CA CYS A 207 -5.46 -9.08 -14.44
C CYS A 207 -4.26 -9.37 -15.36
N ARG A 208 -4.23 -10.53 -16.04
CA ARG A 208 -3.18 -10.88 -16.99
C ARG A 208 -3.12 -9.92 -18.18
N GLU A 209 -4.28 -9.49 -18.69
CA GLU A 209 -4.35 -8.52 -19.79
C GLU A 209 -3.82 -7.14 -19.38
N LEU A 210 -4.17 -6.67 -18.17
CA LEU A 210 -3.71 -5.39 -17.63
C LEU A 210 -2.20 -5.33 -17.37
N LEU A 211 -1.58 -6.46 -16.99
CA LEU A 211 -0.17 -6.50 -16.64
C LEU A 211 0.75 -6.17 -17.82
N HIS A 212 1.78 -5.37 -17.56
CA HIS A 212 2.94 -5.19 -18.44
C HIS A 212 3.69 -6.52 -18.60
N GLU A 213 4.45 -6.70 -19.69
CA GLU A 213 5.17 -7.96 -19.96
C GLU A 213 6.14 -8.32 -18.83
N SER A 214 6.82 -7.33 -18.24
CA SER A 214 7.67 -7.49 -17.06
C SER A 214 6.92 -7.48 -15.73
N GLY A 215 5.59 -7.48 -15.76
CA GLY A 215 4.72 -7.26 -14.62
C GLY A 215 4.54 -8.49 -13.73
N SER A 216 4.14 -8.27 -12.49
CA SER A 216 3.92 -9.33 -11.49
C SER A 216 2.53 -9.25 -10.86
N ILE A 217 1.95 -10.40 -10.57
CA ILE A 217 0.77 -10.52 -9.68
C ILE A 217 1.15 -11.28 -8.42
N PHE A 218 0.65 -10.78 -7.29
CA PHE A 218 0.68 -11.44 -5.99
C PHE A 218 -0.74 -11.71 -5.54
N VAL A 219 -1.08 -12.98 -5.33
CA VAL A 219 -2.38 -13.37 -4.77
C VAL A 219 -2.17 -13.89 -3.36
N GLN A 220 -2.76 -13.20 -2.38
CA GLN A 220 -2.72 -13.59 -0.97
C GLN A 220 -3.78 -14.65 -0.68
N ILE A 221 -3.42 -15.71 0.03
CA ILE A 221 -4.33 -16.81 0.35
C ILE A 221 -3.89 -17.56 1.62
N ASN A 222 -4.84 -18.21 2.30
CA ASN A 222 -4.56 -19.17 3.35
C ASN A 222 -4.23 -20.58 2.78
N ASP A 223 -3.92 -21.53 3.66
CA ASP A 223 -3.66 -22.92 3.32
C ASP A 223 -4.87 -23.64 2.71
N GLU A 224 -6.10 -23.27 3.09
CA GLU A 224 -7.35 -23.91 2.66
C GLU A 224 -7.50 -23.95 1.13
N ASN A 225 -7.27 -22.82 0.46
CA ASN A 225 -7.48 -22.68 -0.99
C ASN A 225 -6.17 -22.50 -1.79
N LEU A 226 -5.02 -22.58 -1.13
CA LEU A 226 -3.69 -22.37 -1.73
C LEU A 226 -3.49 -23.15 -3.03
N HIS A 227 -3.74 -24.46 -2.99
CA HIS A 227 -3.50 -25.35 -4.13
C HIS A 227 -4.51 -25.16 -5.26
N LEU A 228 -5.77 -24.83 -4.94
CA LEU A 228 -6.80 -24.59 -5.93
C LEU A 228 -6.55 -23.28 -6.70
N VAL A 229 -6.26 -22.20 -5.98
CA VAL A 229 -5.92 -20.90 -6.58
C VAL A 229 -4.60 -20.99 -7.35
N ARG A 230 -3.64 -21.79 -6.87
CA ARG A 230 -2.42 -22.08 -7.59
C ARG A 230 -2.69 -22.67 -8.97
N CYS A 231 -3.53 -23.70 -9.07
CA CYS A 231 -3.91 -24.32 -10.33
C CYS A 231 -4.64 -23.34 -11.28
N LEU A 232 -5.48 -22.44 -10.74
CA LEU A 232 -6.11 -21.40 -11.55
C LEU A 232 -5.09 -20.43 -12.15
N LEU A 233 -4.09 -20.03 -11.37
CA LEU A 233 -3.02 -19.17 -11.87
C LEU A 233 -2.14 -19.89 -12.90
N ASP A 234 -1.87 -21.19 -12.73
CA ASP A 234 -1.13 -21.99 -13.71
C ASP A 234 -1.87 -22.01 -15.06
N GLU A 235 -3.20 -22.13 -15.02
CA GLU A 235 -4.05 -22.08 -16.21
C GLU A 235 -4.06 -20.69 -16.86
N VAL A 236 -4.23 -19.62 -16.07
CA VAL A 236 -4.38 -18.27 -16.62
C VAL A 236 -3.05 -17.68 -17.09
N PHE A 237 -1.99 -17.84 -16.30
CA PHE A 237 -0.68 -17.22 -16.54
C PHE A 237 0.33 -18.15 -17.21
N GLY A 238 0.07 -19.46 -17.26
CA GLY A 238 1.05 -20.45 -17.67
C GLY A 238 1.93 -20.88 -16.49
N ARG A 239 2.13 -22.19 -16.35
CA ARG A 239 2.90 -22.79 -15.25
C ARG A 239 4.36 -22.35 -15.24
N GLU A 240 4.93 -22.12 -16.42
CA GLU A 240 6.28 -21.60 -16.63
C GLU A 240 6.47 -20.20 -16.04
N ASN A 241 5.39 -19.42 -15.93
CA ASN A 241 5.42 -18.06 -15.41
C ASN A 241 5.30 -17.96 -13.89
N PHE A 242 5.23 -19.09 -13.21
CA PHE A 242 5.34 -19.13 -11.77
C PHE A 242 6.72 -18.72 -11.26
N VAL A 243 6.74 -17.86 -10.25
CA VAL A 243 7.96 -17.41 -9.59
C VAL A 243 8.19 -18.14 -8.26
N ALA A 244 7.32 -17.94 -7.26
CA ALA A 244 7.47 -18.54 -5.93
C ALA A 244 6.17 -18.58 -5.13
N VAL A 245 6.07 -19.54 -4.20
CA VAL A 245 5.16 -19.44 -3.06
C VAL A 245 5.92 -18.80 -1.92
N ILE A 246 5.42 -17.69 -1.40
CA ILE A 246 6.01 -16.95 -0.30
C ILE A 246 5.17 -17.22 0.95
N SER A 247 5.77 -17.77 1.99
CA SER A 247 5.12 -18.00 3.28
C SER A 247 5.43 -16.83 4.21
N PHE A 248 4.43 -16.21 4.80
CA PHE A 248 4.63 -15.09 5.72
C PHE A 248 3.85 -15.28 7.03
N VAL A 249 4.48 -14.92 8.14
CA VAL A 249 3.88 -15.03 9.48
C VAL A 249 2.81 -13.95 9.64
N LYS A 250 1.61 -14.34 10.05
CA LYS A 250 0.47 -13.42 10.31
C LYS A 250 0.13 -13.24 11.78
N THR A 251 0.40 -14.25 12.62
CA THR A 251 0.06 -14.27 14.05
C THR A 251 1.04 -15.14 14.83
N SER A 252 1.09 -14.98 16.15
CA SER A 252 1.72 -15.98 17.03
C SER A 252 0.80 -17.18 17.27
N GLY A 253 1.38 -18.30 17.69
CA GLY A 253 0.63 -19.47 18.15
C GLY A 253 -0.28 -19.14 19.32
N LYS A 254 -1.42 -19.83 19.40
CA LYS A 254 -2.46 -19.63 20.43
C LYS A 254 -2.61 -20.82 21.37
N GLY A 255 -1.79 -21.87 21.20
CA GLY A 255 -1.80 -23.05 22.07
C GLY A 255 -3.05 -23.92 21.85
N GLY A 256 -3.42 -24.14 20.59
CA GLY A 256 -4.53 -25.04 20.25
C GLY A 256 -4.25 -26.51 20.59
N ALA A 257 -5.27 -27.36 20.45
CA ALA A 257 -5.13 -28.81 20.64
C ALA A 257 -4.28 -29.48 19.54
N LEU A 258 -4.10 -28.82 18.40
CA LEU A 258 -3.32 -29.25 17.25
C LEU A 258 -2.23 -28.21 16.91
N LEU A 259 -1.46 -28.44 15.85
CA LEU A 259 -0.45 -27.50 15.38
C LEU A 259 -1.09 -26.17 14.97
N ASP A 260 -0.61 -25.08 15.57
CA ASP A 260 -1.12 -23.74 15.28
C ASP A 260 -0.72 -23.26 13.87
N VAL A 261 -1.72 -22.90 13.06
CA VAL A 261 -1.50 -22.27 11.75
C VAL A 261 -1.25 -20.77 11.94
N VAL A 262 0.02 -20.38 11.78
CA VAL A 262 0.51 -19.03 12.06
C VAL A 262 0.85 -18.20 10.82
N ASN A 263 0.71 -18.79 9.62
CA ASN A 263 1.13 -18.21 8.35
C ASN A 263 -0.03 -18.08 7.37
N ASP A 264 0.14 -17.15 6.43
CA ASP A 264 -0.57 -17.10 5.14
C ASP A 264 0.48 -17.15 4.01
N PHE A 265 0.00 -17.22 2.77
CA PHE A 265 0.83 -17.38 1.57
C PHE A 265 0.57 -16.29 0.54
N LEU A 266 1.60 -15.96 -0.24
CA LEU A 266 1.48 -15.24 -1.50
C LEU A 266 1.87 -16.16 -2.64
N LEU A 267 0.99 -16.27 -3.64
CA LEU A 267 1.30 -16.87 -4.93
C LEU A 267 1.83 -15.78 -5.85
N TRP A 268 3.11 -15.86 -6.21
CA TRP A 268 3.75 -14.89 -7.11
C TRP A 268 3.91 -15.46 -8.52
N TYR A 269 3.28 -14.78 -9.49
CA TYR A 269 3.40 -15.05 -10.92
C TYR A 269 3.89 -13.81 -11.68
N ALA A 270 4.63 -14.06 -12.75
CA ALA A 270 4.95 -13.07 -13.76
C ALA A 270 3.92 -13.11 -14.89
N LYS A 271 3.79 -12.04 -15.68
CA LYS A 271 3.13 -12.15 -17.00
C LYS A 271 4.00 -12.93 -17.98
N ASP A 272 5.28 -12.58 -18.04
CA ASP A 272 6.33 -13.31 -18.74
C ASP A 272 7.57 -13.38 -17.83
N LYS A 273 7.89 -14.59 -17.35
CA LYS A 273 9.00 -14.80 -16.40
C LYS A 273 10.36 -14.47 -17.01
N THR A 274 10.52 -14.53 -18.33
CA THR A 274 11.78 -14.21 -19.01
C THR A 274 12.08 -12.70 -19.01
N LYS A 275 11.02 -11.88 -18.90
CA LYS A 275 11.10 -10.40 -18.88
C LYS A 275 10.84 -9.83 -17.49
N LEU A 276 10.69 -10.67 -16.47
CA LEU A 276 10.29 -10.30 -15.12
C LEU A 276 11.17 -9.18 -14.53
N LYS A 277 10.53 -8.09 -14.09
CA LYS A 277 11.19 -7.07 -13.28
C LYS A 277 11.35 -7.60 -11.84
N TYR A 278 12.60 -7.76 -11.39
CA TYR A 278 12.91 -8.17 -10.03
C TYR A 278 14.04 -7.33 -9.41
N ARG A 279 13.87 -6.96 -8.13
CA ARG A 279 14.86 -6.34 -7.25
C ARG A 279 15.03 -7.22 -6.02
N GLN A 280 16.25 -7.71 -5.79
CA GLN A 280 16.57 -8.45 -4.57
C GLN A 280 16.52 -7.49 -3.38
N LEU A 281 15.66 -7.78 -2.42
CA LEU A 281 15.67 -7.10 -1.13
C LEU A 281 16.64 -7.80 -0.19
N PHE A 282 17.17 -7.04 0.76
CA PHE A 282 18.15 -7.52 1.71
C PHE A 282 17.69 -7.25 3.13
N LEU A 283 18.04 -8.13 4.05
CA LEU A 283 17.87 -7.98 5.48
C LEU A 283 19.23 -7.78 6.14
N GLU A 284 19.27 -6.97 7.19
CA GLU A 284 20.48 -6.83 7.99
C GLU A 284 20.85 -8.14 8.67
N LYS A 285 22.15 -8.33 8.87
CA LYS A 285 22.68 -9.45 9.61
C LYS A 285 22.87 -9.05 11.06
N GLU A 286 22.05 -9.64 11.94
CA GLU A 286 22.23 -9.54 13.38
C GLU A 286 22.91 -10.79 13.93
N LEU A 287 23.83 -10.64 14.88
CA LEU A 287 24.57 -11.76 15.44
C LEU A 287 23.66 -12.70 16.24
N GLY A 288 23.77 -14.00 15.97
CA GLY A 288 22.92 -15.03 16.57
C GLY A 288 21.64 -15.32 15.77
N GLU A 289 21.28 -14.44 14.84
CA GLU A 289 20.12 -14.61 13.96
C GLU A 289 20.43 -15.39 12.67
N GLU A 290 19.44 -15.44 11.79
CA GLU A 290 19.58 -16.02 10.46
C GLU A 290 20.70 -15.33 9.66
N GLY A 291 21.46 -16.12 8.91
CA GLY A 291 22.61 -15.62 8.15
C GLY A 291 23.90 -15.38 8.97
N THR A 292 23.83 -15.32 10.31
CA THR A 292 25.00 -15.09 11.19
C THR A 292 25.39 -16.25 12.09
N ARG A 293 24.62 -17.34 12.13
CA ARG A 293 24.91 -18.53 12.98
C ARG A 293 26.31 -19.14 12.86
N GLY A 294 27.07 -18.87 11.80
CA GLY A 294 28.45 -19.36 11.64
C GLY A 294 29.55 -18.39 12.07
N TYR A 295 29.21 -17.17 12.50
CA TYR A 295 30.17 -16.15 12.92
C TYR A 295 30.54 -16.37 14.38
N HIS A 296 31.63 -17.08 14.60
CA HIS A 296 32.10 -17.49 15.92
C HIS A 296 33.55 -17.09 16.20
N HIS A 297 34.16 -16.31 15.31
CA HIS A 297 35.55 -15.90 15.45
C HIS A 297 35.64 -14.39 15.46
N VAL A 298 36.65 -13.90 16.18
CA VAL A 298 37.02 -12.49 16.22
C VAL A 298 38.47 -12.34 15.80
N GLU A 299 38.75 -11.26 15.08
CA GLU A 299 40.08 -10.76 14.80
C GLU A 299 40.31 -9.50 15.65
N LEU A 300 41.45 -9.45 16.33
CA LEU A 300 41.86 -8.36 17.20
C LEU A 300 42.67 -7.32 16.41
N PRO A 301 42.90 -6.10 16.94
CA PRO A 301 43.63 -5.03 16.24
C PRO A 301 45.07 -5.39 15.80
N ASP A 302 45.69 -6.35 16.46
CA ASP A 302 47.04 -6.86 16.14
C ASP A 302 47.04 -7.96 15.04
N GLY A 303 45.86 -8.33 14.54
CA GLY A 303 45.63 -9.40 13.58
C GLY A 303 45.50 -10.79 14.20
N THR A 304 45.54 -10.91 15.54
CA THR A 304 45.32 -12.18 16.22
C THR A 304 43.88 -12.62 16.06
N ARG A 305 43.67 -13.90 15.74
CA ARG A 305 42.35 -14.51 15.55
C ARG A 305 42.07 -15.52 16.64
N ARG A 306 40.88 -15.46 17.23
CA ARG A 306 40.41 -16.44 18.22
C ARG A 306 38.94 -16.74 18.05
N ARG A 307 38.49 -17.83 18.68
CA ARG A 307 37.06 -18.11 18.83
C ARG A 307 36.47 -17.16 19.87
N MET A 308 35.20 -16.78 19.68
CA MET A 308 34.41 -16.10 20.68
C MET A 308 34.16 -17.01 21.89
N THR A 309 34.11 -16.42 23.06
CA THR A 309 33.71 -17.04 24.32
C THR A 309 32.20 -17.28 24.35
N ALA A 310 31.74 -18.15 25.26
CA ALA A 310 30.31 -18.42 25.45
C ALA A 310 29.52 -17.19 25.93
N GLN A 311 30.18 -16.19 26.51
CA GLN A 311 29.55 -14.93 26.92
C GLN A 311 29.39 -14.00 25.71
N GLU A 312 30.46 -13.80 24.92
CA GLU A 312 30.43 -13.01 23.68
C GLU A 312 29.40 -13.57 22.66
N LEU A 313 29.22 -14.89 22.60
CA LEU A 313 28.21 -15.52 21.72
C LEU A 313 26.76 -15.34 22.21
N ARG A 314 26.54 -15.30 23.53
CA ARG A 314 25.20 -15.15 24.11
C ARG A 314 24.74 -13.71 24.20
N ASN A 315 25.69 -12.79 24.34
CA ASN A 315 25.42 -11.37 24.37
C ASN A 315 26.33 -10.66 23.34
N PRO A 316 25.87 -10.48 22.09
CA PRO A 316 26.61 -9.74 21.09
C PRO A 316 26.96 -8.30 21.49
N GLU A 317 26.20 -7.66 22.39
CA GLU A 317 26.54 -6.32 22.93
C GLU A 317 27.81 -6.34 23.80
N ALA A 318 28.24 -7.53 24.27
CA ALA A 318 29.50 -7.70 24.97
C ALA A 318 30.72 -7.74 24.02
N LEU A 319 30.50 -7.74 22.70
CA LEU A 319 31.59 -7.61 21.74
C LEU A 319 32.12 -6.18 21.75
N LEU A 320 33.43 -6.08 21.89
CA LEU A 320 34.11 -4.79 21.93
C LEU A 320 34.27 -4.25 20.51
N GLU A 321 34.05 -2.95 20.33
CA GLU A 321 34.14 -2.28 19.01
C GLU A 321 35.51 -2.46 18.33
N VAL A 322 36.55 -2.76 19.11
CA VAL A 322 37.91 -3.02 18.63
C VAL A 322 38.06 -4.38 17.92
N MET A 323 37.09 -5.29 18.05
CA MET A 323 37.13 -6.62 17.45
C MET A 323 36.37 -6.68 16.13
N ARG A 324 36.90 -7.44 15.17
CA ARG A 324 36.20 -7.74 13.91
C ARG A 324 35.66 -9.16 13.89
N VAL A 325 34.35 -9.29 13.74
CA VAL A 325 33.66 -10.58 13.71
C VAL A 325 33.76 -11.23 12.35
N PHE A 326 34.12 -12.51 12.30
CA PHE A 326 34.20 -13.27 11.05
C PHE A 326 33.74 -14.73 11.22
N LYS A 327 33.50 -15.37 10.06
CA LYS A 327 33.33 -16.82 9.97
C LYS A 327 34.36 -17.44 9.03
N ALA A 328 34.71 -18.69 9.32
CA ALA A 328 35.47 -19.54 8.42
C ALA A 328 34.53 -20.03 7.29
N GLY A 329 34.67 -19.45 6.10
CA GLY A 329 33.92 -19.81 4.91
C GLY A 329 34.57 -20.98 4.16
N GLY A 330 33.75 -21.91 3.67
CA GLY A 330 34.25 -23.03 2.87
C GLY A 330 34.89 -22.56 1.56
N MET A 331 36.09 -23.07 1.29
CA MET A 331 36.90 -22.74 0.10
C MET A 331 36.82 -23.77 -1.02
N THR A 332 36.04 -24.84 -0.84
CA THR A 332 35.91 -25.92 -1.81
C THR A 332 34.52 -25.95 -2.47
N SER A 333 34.45 -26.44 -3.70
CA SER A 333 33.24 -26.61 -4.51
C SER A 333 33.18 -28.04 -5.06
N GLN A 334 31.97 -28.57 -5.22
CA GLN A 334 31.77 -29.88 -5.87
C GLN A 334 32.01 -29.83 -7.38
N SER A 335 31.91 -28.65 -7.99
CA SER A 335 32.20 -28.40 -9.40
C SER A 335 33.49 -27.59 -9.55
N GLY A 336 34.33 -27.99 -10.51
CA GLY A 336 35.59 -27.35 -10.86
C GLY A 336 36.28 -28.02 -12.05
N GLY A 337 37.49 -27.57 -12.36
CA GLY A 337 38.35 -28.09 -13.41
C GLY A 337 39.83 -28.14 -13.01
N GLU A 338 40.71 -28.45 -13.96
CA GLU A 338 42.17 -28.61 -13.72
C GLU A 338 42.79 -27.38 -13.05
N THR A 339 42.40 -26.17 -13.46
CA THR A 339 42.91 -24.91 -12.89
C THR A 339 42.51 -24.64 -11.45
N THR A 340 41.61 -25.45 -10.89
CA THR A 340 41.09 -25.36 -9.51
C THR A 340 41.50 -26.56 -8.65
N ASN A 341 42.30 -27.48 -9.19
CA ASN A 341 42.84 -28.62 -8.47
C ASN A 341 44.36 -28.53 -8.39
N PHE A 342 44.87 -27.98 -7.29
CA PHE A 342 46.30 -27.80 -7.07
C PHE A 342 46.63 -27.83 -5.56
N PRO A 343 47.84 -28.27 -5.17
CA PRO A 343 48.29 -28.19 -3.79
C PRO A 343 48.55 -26.74 -3.38
N VAL A 344 48.17 -26.38 -2.14
CA VAL A 344 48.38 -25.05 -1.56
C VAL A 344 49.32 -25.17 -0.36
N SER A 345 50.47 -24.49 -0.41
CA SER A 345 51.38 -24.35 0.73
C SER A 345 51.03 -23.12 1.58
N PHE A 346 50.55 -23.37 2.80
CA PHE A 346 50.13 -22.35 3.75
C PHE A 346 50.64 -22.70 5.16
N GLU A 347 51.41 -21.78 5.77
CA GLU A 347 51.95 -21.92 7.15
C GLU A 347 52.64 -23.27 7.42
N GLY A 348 53.51 -23.68 6.50
CA GLY A 348 54.26 -24.96 6.61
C GLY A 348 53.45 -26.22 6.31
N ARG A 349 52.16 -26.09 5.95
CA ARG A 349 51.28 -27.22 5.57
C ARG A 349 51.00 -27.21 4.08
N THR A 350 50.91 -28.41 3.49
CA THR A 350 50.42 -28.60 2.12
C THR A 350 48.99 -29.11 2.18
N LEU A 351 48.05 -28.32 1.67
CA LEU A 351 46.62 -28.59 1.73
C LEU A 351 46.09 -28.85 0.31
N THR A 352 45.19 -29.82 0.17
CA THR A 352 44.52 -30.16 -1.09
C THR A 352 43.00 -30.07 -0.93
N PRO A 353 42.23 -29.86 -2.01
CA PRO A 353 40.78 -29.75 -1.92
C PRO A 353 40.07 -31.10 -1.73
N GLY A 354 40.82 -32.20 -1.59
CA GLY A 354 40.29 -33.55 -1.42
C GLY A 354 39.57 -34.05 -2.67
N GLN A 355 38.34 -34.53 -2.51
CA GLN A 355 37.46 -34.95 -3.61
C GLN A 355 36.73 -33.78 -4.29
N ASN A 356 36.90 -32.56 -3.76
CA ASN A 356 36.32 -31.34 -4.30
C ASN A 356 37.39 -30.52 -5.04
N TYR A 357 37.01 -29.35 -5.53
CA TYR A 357 37.90 -28.38 -6.17
C TYR A 357 37.99 -27.10 -5.35
N TRP A 358 39.06 -26.33 -5.46
CA TRP A 358 39.10 -24.98 -4.89
C TRP A 358 38.09 -24.08 -5.60
N LYS A 359 37.48 -23.14 -4.86
CA LYS A 359 36.56 -22.13 -5.43
C LYS A 359 37.24 -21.08 -6.31
N THR A 360 38.56 -21.13 -6.42
CA THR A 360 39.35 -20.13 -7.15
C THR A 360 40.60 -20.76 -7.77
N SER A 361 41.21 -20.06 -8.72
CA SER A 361 42.44 -20.47 -9.38
C SER A 361 43.67 -20.28 -8.49
N GLN A 362 44.83 -20.74 -8.95
CA GLN A 362 46.10 -20.55 -8.26
C GLN A 362 46.44 -19.07 -8.01
N ASP A 363 46.20 -18.20 -9.00
CA ASP A 363 46.39 -16.75 -8.83
C ASP A 363 45.41 -16.17 -7.82
N GLY A 364 44.14 -16.59 -7.86
CA GLY A 364 43.15 -16.16 -6.88
C GLY A 364 43.51 -16.60 -5.45
N MET A 365 44.06 -17.81 -5.30
CA MET A 365 44.58 -18.32 -4.03
C MET A 365 45.77 -17.48 -3.54
N ARG A 366 46.68 -17.09 -4.44
CA ARG A 366 47.80 -16.20 -4.13
C ARG A 366 47.33 -14.84 -3.63
N ARG A 367 46.34 -14.24 -4.29
CA ARG A 367 45.74 -12.96 -3.85
C ARG A 367 45.06 -13.08 -2.48
N LEU A 368 44.33 -14.17 -2.23
CA LEU A 368 43.75 -14.43 -0.91
C LEU A 368 44.81 -14.58 0.18
N LYS A 369 45.96 -15.19 -0.14
CA LYS A 369 47.12 -15.28 0.76
C LYS A 369 47.72 -13.91 1.02
N HIS A 370 47.94 -13.09 0.00
CA HIS A 370 48.46 -11.73 0.15
C HIS A 370 47.53 -10.80 0.92
N ALA A 371 46.22 -10.97 0.76
CA ALA A 371 45.19 -10.26 1.52
C ALA A 371 44.96 -10.84 2.92
N GLU A 372 45.74 -11.84 3.33
CA GLU A 372 45.62 -12.61 4.58
C GLU A 372 44.15 -13.02 4.90
N ARG A 373 43.42 -13.45 3.86
CA ARG A 373 42.03 -13.94 3.94
C ARG A 373 41.92 -15.45 4.06
N LEU A 374 43.04 -16.13 4.30
CA LEU A 374 43.10 -17.56 4.54
C LEU A 374 43.13 -17.83 6.04
N PHE A 375 42.43 -18.88 6.46
CA PHE A 375 42.34 -19.32 7.86
C PHE A 375 42.18 -20.83 7.91
N VAL A 376 42.95 -21.51 8.75
CA VAL A 376 42.90 -22.98 8.86
C VAL A 376 42.03 -23.37 10.05
N VAL A 377 41.03 -24.23 9.81
CA VAL A 377 40.20 -24.84 10.85
C VAL A 377 40.45 -26.34 10.83
N GLY A 378 41.15 -26.86 11.84
CA GLY A 378 41.63 -28.24 11.85
C GLY A 378 42.61 -28.49 10.69
N ASN A 379 42.20 -29.31 9.73
CA ASN A 379 42.95 -29.59 8.49
C ASN A 379 42.33 -28.95 7.23
N THR A 380 41.33 -28.08 7.39
CA THR A 380 40.60 -27.48 6.27
C THR A 380 41.01 -26.03 6.09
N LEU A 381 41.46 -25.68 4.87
CA LEU A 381 41.69 -24.30 4.49
C LEU A 381 40.34 -23.59 4.26
N SER A 382 40.14 -22.49 4.96
CA SER A 382 38.92 -21.69 4.94
C SER A 382 39.23 -20.24 4.57
N TYR A 383 38.19 -19.54 4.10
CA TYR A 383 38.22 -18.13 3.77
C TYR A 383 37.68 -17.30 4.94
N VAL A 384 38.35 -16.19 5.26
CA VAL A 384 37.90 -15.24 6.29
C VAL A 384 36.82 -14.34 5.69
N ARG A 385 35.59 -14.53 6.15
CA ARG A 385 34.45 -13.69 5.79
C ARG A 385 34.04 -12.84 6.98
N TYR A 386 34.37 -11.55 6.96
CA TYR A 386 33.95 -10.63 8.01
C TYR A 386 32.46 -10.28 7.88
N LEU A 387 31.86 -9.95 9.02
CA LEU A 387 30.43 -9.62 9.11
C LEU A 387 30.15 -8.21 8.56
N ASP A 388 31.01 -7.25 8.89
CA ASP A 388 30.94 -5.84 8.49
C ASP A 388 31.10 -5.62 6.98
N GLU A 389 31.76 -6.55 6.29
CA GLU A 389 32.01 -6.49 4.85
C GLU A 389 30.86 -7.04 3.99
N ILE A 390 29.94 -7.77 4.60
CA ILE A 390 28.67 -8.19 3.99
C ILE A 390 27.58 -8.07 5.07
N PRO A 391 27.16 -6.83 5.40
CA PRO A 391 26.29 -6.55 6.54
C PRO A 391 24.84 -7.00 6.32
N VAL A 392 24.51 -7.46 5.10
CA VAL A 392 23.16 -7.87 4.74
C VAL A 392 23.10 -9.26 4.11
N HIS A 393 21.93 -9.88 4.10
CA HIS A 393 21.66 -11.15 3.43
C HIS A 393 20.38 -11.05 2.59
N PRO A 394 20.28 -11.78 1.47
CA PRO A 394 19.12 -11.69 0.59
C PRO A 394 17.86 -12.22 1.28
N LEU A 395 16.76 -11.47 1.15
CA LEU A 395 15.42 -11.90 1.54
C LEU A 395 15.00 -13.12 0.70
N THR A 396 14.46 -14.14 1.36
CA THR A 396 13.99 -15.38 0.74
C THR A 396 12.46 -15.41 0.64
N ASN A 397 11.88 -16.56 0.25
CA ASN A 397 10.43 -16.77 0.20
C ASN A 397 9.81 -17.16 1.55
N ILE A 398 10.56 -17.05 2.66
CA ILE A 398 10.05 -17.29 4.01
C ILE A 398 10.18 -15.99 4.80
N TRP A 399 9.06 -15.38 5.13
CA TRP A 399 8.99 -14.08 5.79
C TRP A 399 8.53 -14.25 7.24
N THR A 400 9.49 -14.40 8.15
CA THR A 400 9.23 -14.62 9.58
C THR A 400 8.96 -13.33 10.34
N ASP A 401 9.43 -12.20 9.81
CA ASP A 401 9.42 -10.87 10.43
C ASP A 401 8.21 -10.00 10.02
N THR A 402 7.18 -10.63 9.48
CA THR A 402 5.89 -10.00 9.11
C THR A 402 4.80 -10.21 10.16
N GLY A 403 5.07 -11.03 11.18
CA GLY A 403 4.15 -11.22 12.30
C GLY A 403 3.93 -9.91 13.06
N ILE A 404 2.69 -9.62 13.43
CA ILE A 404 2.36 -8.48 14.29
C ILE A 404 2.49 -8.95 15.75
N ALA A 405 3.67 -8.79 16.35
CA ALA A 405 3.80 -8.84 17.81
C ALA A 405 3.15 -7.57 18.42
N GLY A 406 2.60 -7.68 19.64
CA GLY A 406 1.74 -6.66 20.28
C GLY A 406 2.17 -5.18 20.16
N TYR A 407 1.17 -4.29 20.25
CA TYR A 407 1.27 -2.83 20.11
C TYR A 407 1.77 -2.29 18.74
N GLY A 408 1.53 -3.00 17.64
CA GLY A 408 1.59 -2.42 16.30
C GLY A 408 0.53 -1.33 16.06
N GLU A 409 0.60 -0.58 14.95
CA GLU A 409 -0.46 0.39 14.61
C GLU A 409 -1.83 -0.33 14.59
N PRO A 410 -2.86 0.23 15.26
CA PRO A 410 -4.17 -0.42 15.33
C PRO A 410 -4.74 -0.60 13.92
N LYS A 411 -5.27 -1.81 13.63
CA LYS A 411 -5.90 -2.07 12.33
C LYS A 411 -7.13 -1.17 12.18
N LEU A 412 -7.23 -0.53 11.02
CA LEU A 412 -8.33 0.36 10.61
C LEU A 412 -9.53 -0.40 10.02
N PHE A 413 -9.33 -1.68 9.65
CA PHE A 413 -10.35 -2.53 9.05
C PHE A 413 -10.35 -3.93 9.65
N ALA A 414 -11.49 -4.64 9.56
CA ALA A 414 -11.67 -6.00 10.10
C ALA A 414 -10.55 -6.95 9.65
N VAL A 415 -10.27 -6.95 8.34
CA VAL A 415 -9.15 -7.69 7.71
C VAL A 415 -8.22 -6.69 7.02
N GLN A 416 -7.12 -6.36 7.70
CA GLN A 416 -6.07 -5.50 7.14
C GLN A 416 -4.77 -6.28 7.00
N THR A 417 -4.26 -6.35 5.77
CA THR A 417 -2.95 -6.87 5.43
C THR A 417 -1.85 -6.04 6.10
N ASN A 418 -0.78 -6.70 6.55
CA ASN A 418 0.40 -6.00 7.08
C ASN A 418 1.08 -5.22 5.93
N THR A 419 1.34 -3.93 6.15
CA THR A 419 2.00 -3.07 5.16
C THR A 419 3.34 -3.65 4.71
N LYS A 420 4.13 -4.26 5.62
CA LYS A 420 5.44 -4.84 5.30
C LYS A 420 5.40 -5.89 4.19
N VAL A 421 4.33 -6.69 4.15
CA VAL A 421 4.11 -7.73 3.13
C VAL A 421 3.94 -7.07 1.76
N VAL A 422 3.03 -6.08 1.67
CA VAL A 422 2.74 -5.37 0.42
C VAL A 422 3.92 -4.51 -0.03
N GLU A 423 4.61 -3.85 0.91
CA GLU A 423 5.81 -3.05 0.63
C GLU A 423 6.91 -3.90 -0.01
N ARG A 424 7.14 -5.13 0.47
CA ARG A 424 8.09 -6.06 -0.16
C ARG A 424 7.70 -6.40 -1.58
N CYS A 425 6.44 -6.72 -1.84
CA CYS A 425 5.97 -7.02 -3.19
C CYS A 425 6.18 -5.84 -4.15
N ILE A 426 5.84 -4.62 -3.70
CA ILE A 426 6.05 -3.39 -4.47
C ILE A 426 7.54 -3.18 -4.74
N LEU A 427 8.39 -3.21 -3.71
CA LEU A 427 9.81 -2.92 -3.86
C LEU A 427 10.55 -3.98 -4.69
N MET A 428 10.13 -5.24 -4.64
CA MET A 428 10.71 -6.30 -5.46
C MET A 428 10.34 -6.17 -6.95
N THR A 429 9.17 -5.63 -7.30
CA THR A 429 8.60 -5.78 -8.65
C THR A 429 8.26 -4.47 -9.36
N THR A 430 8.52 -3.33 -8.74
CA THR A 430 8.23 -1.99 -9.29
C THR A 430 9.38 -1.02 -9.07
N ASP A 431 9.56 -0.09 -9.99
CA ASP A 431 10.37 1.11 -9.80
C ASP A 431 9.46 2.29 -9.38
N PRO A 432 9.99 3.34 -8.73
CA PRO A 432 9.25 4.58 -8.51
C PRO A 432 8.57 5.10 -9.79
N GLY A 433 7.31 5.53 -9.70
CA GLY A 433 6.49 5.96 -10.85
C GLY A 433 5.76 4.86 -11.62
N ASP A 434 6.08 3.59 -11.39
CA ASP A 434 5.32 2.47 -11.96
C ASP A 434 3.88 2.44 -11.43
N LEU A 435 2.98 1.78 -12.17
CA LEU A 435 1.57 1.65 -11.84
C LEU A 435 1.31 0.34 -11.07
N VAL A 436 0.72 0.47 -9.88
CA VAL A 436 0.23 -0.62 -9.04
C VAL A 436 -1.31 -0.66 -9.11
N PHE A 437 -1.89 -1.85 -9.20
CA PHE A 437 -3.34 -2.05 -9.16
C PHE A 437 -3.74 -3.05 -8.07
N ASP A 438 -4.83 -2.75 -7.38
CA ASP A 438 -5.45 -3.63 -6.38
C ASP A 438 -6.96 -3.76 -6.65
N PRO A 439 -7.44 -4.92 -7.16
CA PRO A 439 -8.85 -5.14 -7.44
C PRO A 439 -9.70 -5.47 -6.20
N THR A 440 -9.11 -5.44 -5.00
CA THR A 440 -9.69 -5.92 -3.73
C THR A 440 -9.47 -4.95 -2.56
N CYS A 441 -9.09 -3.70 -2.87
CA CYS A 441 -8.79 -2.56 -1.99
C CYS A 441 -8.84 -2.77 -0.46
N GLY A 442 -10.03 -3.11 0.08
CA GLY A 442 -10.29 -3.18 1.51
C GLY A 442 -9.93 -1.85 2.18
N SER A 443 -9.08 -1.91 3.20
CA SER A 443 -8.58 -0.72 3.91
C SER A 443 -7.63 0.20 3.13
N GLY A 444 -7.37 -0.08 1.84
CA GLY A 444 -6.47 0.70 0.99
C GLY A 444 -4.98 0.50 1.30
N THR A 445 -4.57 -0.66 1.82
CA THR A 445 -3.16 -0.92 2.18
C THR A 445 -2.24 -0.85 0.96
N THR A 446 -2.64 -1.38 -0.19
CA THR A 446 -1.83 -1.32 -1.41
C THR A 446 -1.65 0.10 -1.93
N ALA A 447 -2.72 0.89 -1.97
CA ALA A 447 -2.65 2.31 -2.32
C ALA A 447 -1.75 3.10 -1.36
N TYR A 448 -1.88 2.86 -0.05
CA TYR A 448 -1.02 3.49 0.97
C TYR A 448 0.47 3.15 0.76
N CYS A 449 0.80 1.88 0.52
CA CYS A 449 2.17 1.45 0.28
C CYS A 449 2.72 1.96 -1.07
N ALA A 450 1.90 1.96 -2.12
CA ALA A 450 2.27 2.53 -3.42
C ALA A 450 2.56 4.03 -3.29
N GLU A 451 1.70 4.79 -2.60
CA GLU A 451 1.91 6.20 -2.30
C GLU A 451 3.18 6.41 -1.48
N LYS A 452 3.38 5.63 -0.41
CA LYS A 452 4.62 5.66 0.41
C LYS A 452 5.85 5.52 -0.46
N TRP A 453 5.86 4.60 -1.42
CA TRP A 453 7.03 4.37 -2.26
C TRP A 453 7.02 5.18 -3.56
N GLY A 454 6.12 6.14 -3.75
CA GLY A 454 6.07 7.01 -4.93
C GLY A 454 5.73 6.27 -6.22
N ARG A 455 4.84 5.28 -6.14
CA ARG A 455 4.21 4.60 -7.28
C ARG A 455 2.85 5.23 -7.57
N ARG A 456 2.43 5.16 -8.83
CA ARG A 456 1.05 5.45 -9.22
C ARG A 456 0.16 4.29 -8.79
N TRP A 457 -1.09 4.56 -8.44
CA TRP A 457 -2.00 3.49 -8.01
C TRP A 457 -3.43 3.66 -8.49
N ILE A 458 -4.07 2.52 -8.74
CA ILE A 458 -5.51 2.35 -8.91
C ILE A 458 -5.93 1.27 -7.90
N THR A 459 -7.02 1.50 -7.18
CA THR A 459 -7.60 0.49 -6.30
C THR A 459 -9.12 0.54 -6.39
N CYS A 460 -9.80 -0.60 -6.29
CA CYS A 460 -11.26 -0.65 -6.33
C CYS A 460 -11.86 -1.62 -5.31
N ASP A 461 -13.07 -1.30 -4.86
CA ASP A 461 -13.86 -2.13 -3.95
C ASP A 461 -15.34 -2.01 -4.29
N THR A 462 -16.12 -3.04 -3.99
CA THR A 462 -17.59 -2.96 -4.03
C THR A 462 -18.15 -2.30 -2.77
N SER A 463 -17.38 -2.26 -1.68
CA SER A 463 -17.81 -1.72 -0.39
C SER A 463 -17.58 -0.22 -0.24
N ARG A 464 -18.66 0.52 -0.02
CA ARG A 464 -18.61 1.96 0.30
C ARG A 464 -17.84 2.24 1.59
N VAL A 465 -17.96 1.35 2.58
CA VAL A 465 -17.21 1.43 3.84
C VAL A 465 -15.71 1.30 3.59
N ALA A 466 -15.28 0.34 2.76
CA ALA A 466 -13.88 0.15 2.39
C ALA A 466 -13.32 1.40 1.70
N ILE A 467 -14.06 1.93 0.71
CA ILE A 467 -13.70 3.17 -0.01
C ILE A 467 -13.62 4.36 0.95
N ALA A 468 -14.57 4.54 1.88
CA ALA A 468 -14.55 5.63 2.84
C ALA A 468 -13.34 5.55 3.79
N ILE A 469 -13.02 4.35 4.30
CA ILE A 469 -11.85 4.11 5.17
C ILE A 469 -10.54 4.36 4.40
N ALA A 470 -10.41 3.82 3.20
CA ALA A 470 -9.23 4.00 2.35
C ALA A 470 -9.01 5.48 2.02
N ARG A 471 -10.08 6.22 1.68
CA ARG A 471 -10.07 7.66 1.43
C ARG A 471 -9.56 8.43 2.65
N GLN A 472 -10.17 8.24 3.83
CA GLN A 472 -9.73 8.90 5.06
C GLN A 472 -8.27 8.59 5.37
N ARG A 473 -7.89 7.31 5.30
CA ARG A 473 -6.51 6.85 5.55
C ARG A 473 -5.49 7.54 4.64
N LEU A 474 -5.77 7.67 3.35
CA LEU A 474 -4.89 8.37 2.40
C LEU A 474 -4.89 9.89 2.63
N MET A 475 -6.04 10.49 2.93
CA MET A 475 -6.15 11.92 3.18
C MET A 475 -5.35 12.37 4.40
N THR A 476 -5.32 11.55 5.45
CA THR A 476 -4.68 11.90 6.73
C THR A 476 -3.28 11.30 6.90
N ALA A 477 -2.79 10.56 5.89
CA ALA A 477 -1.47 9.96 5.92
C ALA A 477 -0.34 11.00 5.84
N LYS A 478 0.78 10.66 6.49
CA LYS A 478 2.06 11.35 6.37
C LYS A 478 3.09 10.35 5.86
N PHE A 479 3.87 10.77 4.87
CA PHE A 479 4.96 9.98 4.31
C PHE A 479 6.30 10.71 4.39
N ASP A 480 7.37 9.94 4.27
CA ASP A 480 8.70 10.50 4.07
C ASP A 480 8.87 10.99 2.63
N TYR A 481 9.56 12.12 2.48
CA TYR A 481 9.99 12.61 1.17
C TYR A 481 11.36 12.04 0.85
N TYR A 482 11.46 11.31 -0.26
CA TYR A 482 12.70 10.69 -0.71
C TYR A 482 13.41 11.59 -1.73
N GLU A 483 14.74 11.58 -1.67
CA GLU A 483 15.56 12.33 -2.62
C GLU A 483 15.43 11.74 -4.03
N LEU A 484 15.00 12.58 -4.98
CA LEU A 484 14.79 12.19 -6.37
C LEU A 484 16.12 12.23 -7.12
N ARG A 485 16.42 11.17 -7.87
CA ARG A 485 17.60 11.11 -8.76
C ARG A 485 17.47 12.05 -9.95
N ASP A 486 16.26 12.16 -10.50
CA ASP A 486 15.91 13.11 -11.57
C ASP A 486 14.62 13.84 -11.18
N PRO A 487 14.73 15.04 -10.58
CA PRO A 487 13.58 15.79 -10.08
C PRO A 487 12.57 16.21 -11.17
N GLU A 488 13.00 16.44 -12.41
CA GLU A 488 12.12 16.88 -13.50
C GLU A 488 11.12 15.80 -13.92
N ARG A 489 11.50 14.54 -13.75
CA ARG A 489 10.64 13.37 -14.01
C ARG A 489 9.79 12.96 -12.81
N GLY A 490 9.89 13.68 -11.68
CA GLY A 490 9.26 13.28 -10.43
C GLY A 490 9.77 11.90 -9.96
N PRO A 491 8.95 11.11 -9.26
CA PRO A 491 9.34 9.77 -8.82
C PRO A 491 9.80 8.86 -9.97
N ALA A 492 9.25 9.00 -11.17
CA ALA A 492 9.65 8.19 -12.33
C ALA A 492 11.12 8.38 -12.77
N GLY A 493 11.80 9.40 -12.24
CA GLY A 493 13.25 9.58 -12.35
C GLY A 493 14.09 8.61 -11.50
N GLY A 494 13.47 7.95 -10.52
CA GLY A 494 14.09 7.10 -9.51
C GLY A 494 14.48 7.87 -8.24
N PHE A 495 14.83 7.13 -7.20
CA PHE A 495 15.34 7.68 -5.94
C PHE A 495 16.85 7.47 -5.81
N ILE A 496 17.48 8.20 -4.89
CA ILE A 496 18.83 7.92 -4.43
C ILE A 496 18.77 6.95 -3.27
N TYR A 497 19.38 5.77 -3.42
CA TYR A 497 19.37 4.70 -2.44
C TYR A 497 20.69 4.61 -1.67
N GLU A 498 20.64 4.07 -0.47
CA GLU A 498 21.82 3.60 0.23
C GLU A 498 22.39 2.34 -0.44
N THR A 499 23.71 2.18 -0.34
CA THR A 499 24.42 1.01 -0.86
C THR A 499 25.31 0.41 0.21
N VAL A 500 25.46 -0.91 0.19
CA VAL A 500 26.36 -1.64 1.08
C VAL A 500 27.38 -2.46 0.28
N PRO A 501 28.62 -2.59 0.78
CA PRO A 501 29.61 -3.43 0.13
C PRO A 501 29.21 -4.90 0.21
N HIS A 502 29.59 -5.66 -0.82
CA HIS A 502 29.44 -7.11 -0.87
C HIS A 502 30.77 -7.77 -1.23
N ILE A 503 31.70 -7.79 -0.26
CA ILE A 503 33.04 -8.34 -0.46
C ILE A 503 33.02 -9.86 -0.38
N THR A 504 33.07 -10.53 -1.53
CA THR A 504 33.11 -11.99 -1.66
C THR A 504 34.54 -12.50 -1.90
N LEU A 505 34.75 -13.80 -1.68
CA LEU A 505 35.99 -14.49 -2.05
C LEU A 505 36.37 -14.21 -3.51
N GLU A 506 35.38 -14.26 -4.41
CA GLU A 506 35.58 -14.01 -5.84
C GLU A 506 36.05 -12.57 -6.12
N SER A 507 35.45 -11.56 -5.46
CA SER A 507 35.85 -10.16 -5.64
C SER A 507 37.31 -9.92 -5.27
N ILE A 508 37.80 -10.55 -4.20
CA ILE A 508 39.20 -10.46 -3.78
C ILE A 508 40.10 -11.25 -4.72
N ALA A 509 39.69 -12.47 -5.09
CA ALA A 509 40.47 -13.34 -5.97
C ALA A 509 40.63 -12.77 -7.39
N LYS A 510 39.72 -11.89 -7.85
CA LYS A 510 39.80 -11.23 -9.15
C LYS A 510 40.48 -9.85 -9.12
N ASN A 511 40.76 -9.31 -7.93
CA ASN A 511 41.38 -7.99 -7.79
C ASN A 511 42.90 -8.05 -8.09
N THR A 512 43.29 -7.59 -9.27
CA THR A 512 44.69 -7.57 -9.74
C THR A 512 45.53 -6.48 -9.05
N GLU A 513 44.93 -5.45 -8.47
CA GLU A 513 45.69 -4.43 -7.71
C GLU A 513 46.42 -5.05 -6.51
N ILE A 514 45.89 -6.15 -5.96
CA ILE A 514 46.53 -6.90 -4.87
C ILE A 514 47.90 -7.44 -5.30
N ASP A 515 48.05 -7.84 -6.57
CA ASP A 515 49.34 -8.31 -7.10
C ASP A 515 50.36 -7.15 -7.11
N ALA A 516 49.98 -5.98 -7.63
CA ALA A 516 50.86 -4.80 -7.67
C ALA A 516 51.26 -4.30 -6.26
N ILE A 517 50.31 -4.33 -5.31
CA ILE A 517 50.60 -4.00 -3.91
C ILE A 517 51.53 -5.05 -3.31
N ALA A 518 51.31 -6.34 -3.57
CA ALA A 518 52.20 -7.40 -3.11
C ALA A 518 53.62 -7.23 -3.67
N GLU A 519 53.79 -6.94 -4.96
CA GLU A 519 55.09 -6.68 -5.58
C GLU A 519 55.82 -5.46 -4.96
N LYS A 520 55.08 -4.43 -4.55
CA LYS A 520 55.62 -3.24 -3.88
C LYS A 520 56.16 -3.51 -2.46
N TYR A 521 55.48 -4.36 -1.68
CA TYR A 521 55.80 -4.56 -0.25
C TYR A 521 56.52 -5.87 0.04
N GLN A 522 56.26 -6.96 -0.68
CA GLN A 522 56.80 -8.29 -0.39
C GLN A 522 58.34 -8.31 -0.34
N PRO A 523 59.07 -7.70 -1.30
CA PRO A 523 60.54 -7.67 -1.24
C PRO A 523 61.07 -6.92 -0.01
N LYS A 524 60.35 -5.87 0.43
CA LYS A 524 60.72 -5.09 1.62
C LYS A 524 60.48 -5.87 2.90
N ILE A 525 59.37 -6.61 2.96
CA ILE A 525 59.02 -7.49 4.08
C ILE A 525 60.06 -8.61 4.20
N GLU A 526 60.43 -9.24 3.08
CA GLU A 526 61.46 -10.28 3.04
C GLU A 526 62.82 -9.73 3.49
N GLN A 527 63.22 -8.54 3.03
CA GLN A 527 64.46 -7.91 3.47
C GLN A 527 64.45 -7.59 4.97
N ALA A 528 63.33 -7.11 5.52
CA ALA A 528 63.18 -6.87 6.95
C ALA A 528 63.27 -8.18 7.75
N LEU A 529 62.67 -9.25 7.26
CA LEU A 529 62.75 -10.59 7.85
C LEU A 529 64.18 -11.13 7.83
N THR A 530 64.91 -11.00 6.73
CA THR A 530 66.33 -11.39 6.64
C THR A 530 67.19 -10.64 7.65
N ASN A 531 66.97 -9.32 7.79
CA ASN A 531 67.68 -8.50 8.77
C ASN A 531 67.38 -8.94 10.21
N LEU A 532 66.11 -9.23 10.51
CA LEU A 532 65.68 -9.72 11.81
C LEU A 532 66.30 -11.08 12.15
N ASN A 533 66.21 -12.03 11.22
CA ASN A 533 66.79 -13.37 11.38
C ASN A 533 68.30 -13.32 11.63
N ARG A 534 69.01 -12.49 10.86
CA ARG A 534 70.44 -12.26 11.07
C ARG A 534 70.74 -11.69 12.45
N ALA A 535 69.97 -10.69 12.90
CA ALA A 535 70.20 -10.04 14.18
C ALA A 535 69.88 -10.95 15.39
N LEU A 536 68.91 -11.86 15.26
CA LEU A 536 68.52 -12.80 16.31
C LEU A 536 69.20 -14.17 16.24
N GLY A 537 69.97 -14.44 15.17
CA GLY A 537 70.51 -15.78 14.92
C GLY A 537 69.43 -16.84 14.73
N LYS A 538 68.30 -16.47 14.11
CA LYS A 538 67.14 -17.33 13.84
C LYS A 538 66.97 -17.54 12.34
N ASP A 539 66.15 -18.51 11.95
CA ASP A 539 65.67 -18.69 10.58
C ASP A 539 64.13 -18.72 10.56
N TRP A 540 63.51 -17.69 11.15
CA TRP A 540 62.06 -17.58 11.16
C TRP A 540 61.50 -17.38 9.75
N LYS A 541 60.40 -18.06 9.46
CA LYS A 541 59.54 -17.77 8.30
C LYS A 541 58.56 -16.64 8.63
N GLU A 542 57.96 -16.06 7.60
CA GLU A 542 57.07 -14.90 7.75
C GLU A 542 55.95 -15.12 8.78
N TRP A 543 55.40 -16.33 8.87
CA TRP A 543 54.34 -16.69 9.82
C TRP A 543 54.83 -17.09 11.22
N GLU A 544 56.15 -17.22 11.43
CA GLU A 544 56.78 -17.59 12.71
C GLU A 544 57.22 -16.34 13.52
N VAL A 545 57.24 -15.17 12.88
CA VAL A 545 57.57 -13.91 13.56
C VAL A 545 56.49 -13.61 14.60
N LEU A 546 56.91 -13.43 15.86
CA LEU A 546 56.03 -13.15 16.98
C LEU A 546 55.34 -11.77 16.83
N ARG A 547 54.14 -11.61 17.38
CA ARG A 547 53.39 -10.34 17.38
C ARG A 547 53.97 -9.36 18.39
N GLU A 548 53.84 -8.06 18.13
CA GLU A 548 54.24 -7.00 19.07
C GLU A 548 53.37 -7.00 20.33
N VAL A 549 54.00 -7.00 21.51
CA VAL A 549 53.35 -6.93 22.82
C VAL A 549 54.18 -5.99 23.72
N PRO A 550 53.61 -4.92 24.28
CA PRO A 550 52.27 -4.39 23.97
C PRO A 550 52.21 -3.93 22.50
N HIS A 551 51.05 -4.09 21.86
CA HIS A 551 50.94 -3.74 20.44
C HIS A 551 50.93 -2.21 20.26
N PRO A 552 51.62 -1.63 19.25
CA PRO A 552 51.74 -0.18 19.09
C PRO A 552 50.42 0.57 18.91
N LEU A 553 49.38 -0.11 18.41
CA LEU A 553 48.04 0.47 18.22
C LEU A 553 47.17 0.42 19.49
N TRP A 554 47.66 -0.16 20.59
CA TRP A 554 46.89 -0.16 21.84
C TRP A 554 46.77 1.27 22.39
N PRO A 555 45.63 1.64 22.99
CA PRO A 555 45.49 2.91 23.70
C PRO A 555 46.55 3.07 24.79
N LYS A 556 46.86 4.31 25.17
CA LYS A 556 47.82 4.60 26.24
C LYS A 556 47.44 3.91 27.56
N GLU A 557 46.14 3.91 27.90
CA GLU A 557 45.59 3.23 29.07
C GLU A 557 45.88 1.72 29.06
N ALA A 558 45.80 1.07 27.89
CA ALA A 558 46.11 -0.35 27.76
C ALA A 558 47.62 -0.62 27.91
N HIS A 559 48.48 0.27 27.43
CA HIS A 559 49.92 0.19 27.69
C HIS A 559 50.23 0.29 29.18
N GLU A 560 49.62 1.25 29.89
CA GLU A 560 49.80 1.42 31.33
C GLU A 560 49.29 0.22 32.13
N ALA A 561 48.15 -0.37 31.74
CA ALA A 561 47.62 -1.59 32.35
C ALA A 561 48.56 -2.79 32.11
N TYR A 562 49.09 -2.94 30.89
CA TYR A 562 50.03 -3.99 30.54
C TYR A 562 51.33 -3.89 31.35
N GLU A 563 51.91 -2.70 31.49
CA GLU A 563 53.11 -2.47 32.29
C GLU A 563 52.91 -2.86 33.76
N LYS A 564 51.75 -2.53 34.34
CA LYS A 564 51.41 -2.93 35.72
C LYS A 564 51.30 -4.44 35.87
N LEU A 565 50.64 -5.11 34.91
CA LEU A 565 50.53 -6.58 34.87
C LEU A 565 51.90 -7.24 34.70
N TYR A 566 52.73 -6.73 33.80
CA TYR A 566 54.07 -7.26 33.56
C TYR A 566 54.95 -7.17 34.80
N ARG A 567 54.94 -6.03 35.51
CA ARG A 567 55.65 -5.89 36.79
C ARG A 567 55.09 -6.82 37.85
N ALA A 568 53.78 -6.91 38.02
CA ALA A 568 53.17 -7.83 38.99
C ALA A 568 53.53 -9.31 38.73
N LYS A 569 53.77 -9.68 37.47
CA LYS A 569 54.17 -11.05 37.07
C LYS A 569 55.64 -11.37 37.41
N HIS A 570 56.55 -10.41 37.28
CA HIS A 570 58.01 -10.65 37.32
C HIS A 570 58.73 -10.03 38.53
N GLU A 571 58.24 -8.89 39.01
CA GLU A 571 58.71 -8.22 40.21
C GLU A 571 57.75 -8.64 41.33
N THR A 572 58.24 -9.17 42.45
CA THR A 572 57.46 -9.72 43.57
C THR A 572 56.62 -8.65 44.31
N LEU A 573 55.74 -7.97 43.58
CA LEU A 573 54.81 -6.96 44.07
C LEU A 573 53.62 -7.67 44.70
N SER A 574 53.33 -7.32 45.95
CA SER A 574 52.08 -7.69 46.64
C SER A 574 50.92 -6.85 46.09
N SER A 575 50.54 -7.07 44.83
CA SER A 575 49.33 -6.49 44.26
C SER A 575 48.10 -7.27 44.74
N GLU A 576 47.06 -6.56 45.17
CA GLU A 576 45.80 -7.20 45.57
C GLU A 576 45.15 -7.89 44.35
N ALA A 577 44.57 -9.08 44.55
CA ALA A 577 43.94 -9.86 43.46
C ALA A 577 42.89 -9.04 42.69
N GLN A 578 42.21 -8.10 43.36
CA GLN A 578 41.23 -7.21 42.77
C GLN A 578 41.85 -6.20 41.77
N GLN A 579 43.06 -5.72 42.03
CA GLN A 579 43.76 -4.78 41.14
C GLN A 579 44.26 -5.47 39.87
N VAL A 580 44.76 -6.70 40.01
CA VAL A 580 45.18 -7.53 38.86
C VAL A 580 43.99 -7.80 37.94
N GLU A 581 42.84 -8.18 38.51
CA GLU A 581 41.61 -8.39 37.74
C GLU A 581 41.18 -7.12 37.01
N GLU A 582 41.23 -5.96 37.67
CA GLU A 582 40.88 -4.68 37.04
C GLU A 582 41.77 -4.35 35.83
N TRP A 583 43.07 -4.62 35.92
CA TRP A 583 43.99 -4.41 34.79
C TRP A 583 43.78 -5.42 33.67
N LEU A 584 43.50 -6.70 33.98
CA LEU A 584 43.14 -7.71 32.98
C LEU A 584 41.86 -7.32 32.23
N GLN A 585 40.84 -6.86 32.96
CA GLN A 585 39.60 -6.36 32.37
C GLN A 585 39.81 -5.09 31.53
N THR A 586 40.73 -4.21 31.96
CA THR A 586 41.09 -3.02 31.18
C THR A 586 41.74 -3.40 29.85
N ILE A 587 42.68 -4.35 29.85
CA ILE A 587 43.28 -4.88 28.62
C ILE A 587 42.20 -5.49 27.74
N TYR A 588 41.37 -6.37 28.28
CA TYR A 588 40.30 -7.00 27.53
C TYR A 588 39.39 -5.96 26.89
N ARG A 589 38.86 -5.01 27.67
CA ARG A 589 37.97 -3.93 27.20
C ARG A 589 38.59 -3.08 26.07
N LEU A 590 39.87 -2.76 26.15
CA LEU A 590 40.53 -1.84 25.23
C LEU A 590 41.16 -2.50 24.01
N THR A 591 41.47 -3.80 24.07
CA THR A 591 42.28 -4.49 23.04
C THR A 591 41.62 -5.78 22.54
N GLY A 592 40.70 -6.34 23.31
CA GLY A 592 40.06 -7.62 23.07
C GLY A 592 40.90 -8.87 23.41
N HIS A 593 42.13 -8.67 23.89
CA HIS A 593 42.94 -9.76 24.45
C HIS A 593 42.37 -10.19 25.79
N LYS A 594 41.98 -11.46 25.87
CA LYS A 594 41.46 -12.05 27.10
C LYS A 594 42.54 -12.93 27.71
N TRP A 595 42.98 -12.55 28.91
CA TRP A 595 43.92 -13.30 29.74
C TRP A 595 43.19 -13.64 31.03
N ASP A 596 43.05 -14.93 31.33
CA ASP A 596 42.23 -15.39 32.47
C ASP A 596 43.00 -15.29 33.80
N SER A 597 44.33 -15.17 33.73
CA SER A 597 45.20 -15.04 34.89
C SER A 597 46.44 -14.22 34.57
N LEU A 598 47.14 -13.78 35.62
CA LEU A 598 48.45 -13.11 35.50
C LEU A 598 49.49 -13.97 34.76
N GLY A 599 49.38 -15.30 34.83
CA GLY A 599 50.26 -16.23 34.12
C GLY A 599 50.09 -16.20 32.60
N ASP A 600 48.90 -15.83 32.12
CA ASP A 600 48.57 -15.76 30.70
C ASP A 600 49.07 -14.48 30.02
N VAL A 601 49.53 -13.50 30.82
CA VAL A 601 50.07 -12.23 30.32
C VAL A 601 51.39 -12.50 29.58
N PRO A 602 51.49 -12.23 28.28
CA PRO A 602 52.71 -12.46 27.50
C PRO A 602 53.82 -11.49 27.89
N ASP A 603 55.06 -11.96 27.83
CA ASP A 603 56.24 -11.10 28.00
C ASP A 603 56.38 -10.13 26.82
N PRO A 604 57.06 -8.98 26.98
CA PRO A 604 57.12 -7.96 25.95
C PRO A 604 57.91 -8.44 24.73
N ILE A 605 57.38 -8.12 23.56
CA ILE A 605 57.94 -8.45 22.24
C ILE A 605 57.95 -7.15 21.43
N PRO A 606 59.13 -6.66 20.99
CA PRO A 606 60.44 -7.29 21.10
C PRO A 606 60.97 -7.35 22.54
N ALA A 607 61.70 -8.42 22.87
CA ALA A 607 62.17 -8.60 24.25
C ALA A 607 63.20 -7.50 24.63
N PRO A 608 63.24 -7.06 25.91
CA PRO A 608 64.10 -5.94 26.31
C PRO A 608 65.58 -6.17 26.01
N ASN A 609 66.02 -7.42 26.02
CA ASN A 609 67.38 -7.87 25.78
C ASN A 609 67.76 -8.04 24.30
N TRP A 610 66.84 -7.81 23.34
CA TRP A 610 67.17 -7.82 21.92
C TRP A 610 68.10 -6.65 21.57
N SER A 611 68.99 -6.83 20.59
CA SER A 611 69.81 -5.73 20.07
C SER A 611 68.92 -4.66 19.43
N GLU A 612 69.38 -3.41 19.40
CA GLU A 612 68.63 -2.33 18.75
C GLU A 612 68.41 -2.60 17.25
N GLU A 613 69.36 -3.26 16.60
CA GLU A 613 69.23 -3.72 15.22
C GLU A 613 68.10 -4.74 15.05
N ALA A 614 67.94 -5.68 15.99
CA ALA A 614 66.85 -6.65 15.98
C ALA A 614 65.49 -5.98 16.24
N LYS A 615 65.42 -5.04 17.20
CA LYS A 615 64.20 -4.29 17.51
C LYS A 615 63.75 -3.44 16.31
N GLU A 616 64.68 -2.78 15.63
CA GLU A 616 64.38 -1.97 14.45
C GLU A 616 63.91 -2.83 13.27
N ALA A 617 64.61 -3.93 12.98
CA ALA A 617 64.20 -4.86 11.92
C ALA A 617 62.81 -5.46 12.19
N PHE A 618 62.51 -5.79 13.45
CA PHE A 618 61.21 -6.31 13.87
C PHE A 618 60.09 -5.28 13.69
N ARG A 619 60.29 -4.04 14.19
CA ARG A 619 59.33 -2.95 14.01
C ARG A 619 59.07 -2.67 12.53
N ARG A 620 60.14 -2.64 11.72
CA ARG A 620 60.02 -2.42 10.27
C ARG A 620 59.26 -3.54 9.56
N PHE A 621 59.48 -4.80 9.95
CA PHE A 621 58.75 -5.93 9.40
C PHE A 621 57.24 -5.79 9.64
N TRP A 622 56.82 -5.52 10.87
CA TRP A 622 55.40 -5.38 11.21
C TRP A 622 54.77 -4.10 10.66
N GLU A 623 55.50 -2.99 10.61
CA GLU A 623 55.07 -1.76 9.95
C GLU A 623 54.75 -2.01 8.47
N LEU A 624 55.66 -2.63 7.72
CA LEU A 624 55.44 -2.96 6.31
C LEU A 624 54.25 -3.92 6.09
N LYS A 625 54.09 -4.90 6.98
CA LYS A 625 52.92 -5.81 6.96
C LYS A 625 51.61 -5.05 7.18
N ARG A 626 51.56 -4.13 8.16
CA ARG A 626 50.40 -3.27 8.42
C ARG A 626 50.10 -2.33 7.26
N GLU A 627 51.11 -1.68 6.69
CA GLU A 627 50.96 -0.82 5.52
C GLU A 627 50.41 -1.58 4.32
N LYS A 628 51.01 -2.73 3.99
CA LYS A 628 50.54 -3.64 2.93
C LYS A 628 49.09 -4.03 3.17
N ARG A 629 48.75 -4.44 4.40
CA ARG A 629 47.39 -4.88 4.74
C ARG A 629 46.38 -3.76 4.59
N LYS A 630 46.71 -2.55 5.07
CA LYS A 630 45.87 -1.37 4.94
C LYS A 630 45.60 -1.03 3.47
N GLU A 631 46.64 -0.99 2.63
CA GLU A 631 46.51 -0.67 1.20
C GLU A 631 45.70 -1.73 0.45
N ILE A 632 45.85 -3.02 0.80
CA ILE A 632 45.02 -4.11 0.25
C ILE A 632 43.57 -4.00 0.70
N ASP A 633 43.28 -3.78 1.98
CA ASP A 633 41.90 -3.66 2.46
C ASP A 633 41.20 -2.42 1.87
N GLU A 634 41.93 -1.31 1.66
CA GLU A 634 41.44 -0.15 0.93
C GLU A 634 41.12 -0.48 -0.54
N SER A 635 42.00 -1.21 -1.23
CA SER A 635 41.77 -1.69 -2.60
C SER A 635 40.57 -2.63 -2.68
N ILE A 636 40.42 -3.56 -1.73
CA ILE A 636 39.27 -4.48 -1.65
C ILE A 636 37.98 -3.69 -1.47
N LYS A 637 37.94 -2.72 -0.54
CA LYS A 637 36.76 -1.88 -0.31
C LYS A 637 36.38 -1.06 -1.53
N ARG A 638 37.37 -0.46 -2.21
CA ARG A 638 37.15 0.37 -3.40
C ARG A 638 36.63 -0.44 -4.60
N ASN A 639 37.12 -1.66 -4.77
CA ASN A 639 36.73 -2.55 -5.87
C ASN A 639 35.56 -3.49 -5.52
N ALA A 640 34.98 -3.35 -4.32
CA ALA A 640 33.88 -4.19 -3.87
C ALA A 640 32.59 -3.89 -4.67
N PRO A 641 31.91 -4.92 -5.18
CA PRO A 641 30.54 -4.78 -5.66
C PRO A 641 29.66 -4.13 -4.59
N GLN A 642 28.76 -3.25 -5.03
CA GLN A 642 27.81 -2.56 -4.15
C GLN A 642 26.41 -3.12 -4.37
N GLU A 643 25.73 -3.45 -3.29
CA GLU A 643 24.31 -3.83 -3.31
C GLU A 643 23.46 -2.60 -3.01
N THR A 644 22.42 -2.40 -3.82
CA THR A 644 21.47 -1.30 -3.62
C THR A 644 20.36 -1.72 -2.68
N LEU A 645 20.12 -0.94 -1.62
CA LEU A 645 19.05 -1.17 -0.66
C LEU A 645 17.80 -0.41 -1.09
N TYR A 646 16.93 -1.06 -1.87
CA TYR A 646 15.72 -0.44 -2.45
C TYR A 646 14.67 -0.02 -1.42
N ASP A 647 14.73 -0.58 -0.21
CA ASP A 647 13.95 -0.21 0.96
C ASP A 647 14.56 0.95 1.76
N ARG A 648 15.75 1.44 1.38
CA ARG A 648 16.47 2.56 2.03
C ARG A 648 16.79 3.71 1.07
N PRO A 649 15.78 4.37 0.48
CA PRO A 649 16.01 5.64 -0.19
C PRO A 649 16.37 6.73 0.82
N LYS A 650 17.24 7.65 0.42
CA LYS A 650 17.65 8.78 1.25
C LYS A 650 16.45 9.69 1.55
N ILE A 651 16.20 9.92 2.84
CA ILE A 651 15.10 10.78 3.32
C ILE A 651 15.57 12.23 3.39
N VAL A 652 14.81 13.13 2.78
CA VAL A 652 15.02 14.58 2.89
C VAL A 652 14.41 15.06 4.21
N LYS A 653 15.26 15.32 5.20
CA LYS A 653 14.85 15.82 6.52
C LYS A 653 14.18 17.21 6.40
N GLY A 654 13.16 17.44 7.23
CA GLY A 654 12.47 18.73 7.31
C GLY A 654 11.34 18.94 6.29
N VAL A 655 11.12 18.00 5.37
CA VAL A 655 10.00 18.00 4.43
C VAL A 655 8.92 17.04 4.92
N VAL A 656 7.68 17.51 4.99
CA VAL A 656 6.50 16.67 5.25
C VAL A 656 5.84 16.36 3.92
N ARG A 657 5.73 15.06 3.60
CA ARG A 657 5.00 14.62 2.41
C ARG A 657 3.61 14.12 2.78
N VAL A 658 2.61 14.57 2.03
CA VAL A 658 1.24 14.04 2.04
C VAL A 658 0.95 13.30 0.75
N SER A 659 -0.18 12.60 0.69
CA SER A 659 -0.64 11.95 -0.53
C SER A 659 -0.70 12.92 -1.71
N GLY A 660 -0.27 12.45 -2.89
CA GLY A 660 -0.57 13.10 -4.16
C GLY A 660 -2.07 13.17 -4.43
N PRO A 661 -2.47 13.90 -5.48
CA PRO A 661 -3.89 14.05 -5.85
C PRO A 661 -4.48 12.71 -6.29
N PHE A 662 -5.73 12.48 -5.93
CA PHE A 662 -6.46 11.30 -6.36
C PHE A 662 -7.95 11.59 -6.57
N THR A 663 -8.60 10.74 -7.37
CA THR A 663 -10.02 10.79 -7.67
C THR A 663 -10.78 9.69 -6.94
N VAL A 664 -12.03 9.98 -6.57
CA VAL A 664 -13.02 8.95 -6.24
C VAL A 664 -13.96 8.80 -7.42
N GLU A 665 -14.03 7.58 -7.94
CA GLU A 665 -14.78 7.24 -9.13
C GLU A 665 -15.77 6.11 -8.84
N ALA A 666 -16.80 5.97 -9.66
CA ALA A 666 -17.73 4.85 -9.55
C ALA A 666 -18.25 4.37 -10.90
N ILE A 667 -18.67 3.11 -10.95
CA ILE A 667 -19.47 2.59 -12.07
C ILE A 667 -20.89 3.19 -11.97
N PRO A 668 -21.47 3.71 -13.07
CA PRO A 668 -22.85 4.16 -13.07
C PRO A 668 -23.81 3.00 -12.87
N VAL A 669 -24.94 3.29 -12.24
CA VAL A 669 -26.04 2.34 -12.13
C VAL A 669 -26.62 2.17 -13.55
N PRO A 670 -26.68 0.95 -14.11
CA PRO A 670 -26.97 0.75 -15.54
C PRO A 670 -28.37 1.24 -15.93
N THR A 671 -28.43 2.27 -16.78
CA THR A 671 -29.61 2.72 -17.55
C THR A 671 -29.95 1.69 -18.63
N VAL A 672 -31.24 1.32 -18.77
CA VAL A 672 -31.70 0.46 -19.88
C VAL A 672 -32.48 1.31 -20.89
N GLU A 673 -32.09 1.25 -22.16
CA GLU A 673 -32.76 1.92 -23.29
C GLU A 673 -34.15 1.33 -23.58
N ASP A 674 -35.06 2.20 -24.03
CA ASP A 674 -36.46 1.90 -24.37
C ASP A 674 -36.53 0.89 -25.55
N PRO A 675 -37.17 -0.29 -25.41
CA PRO A 675 -37.16 -1.34 -26.43
C PRO A 675 -37.96 -1.04 -27.71
N THR A 676 -38.42 0.19 -27.92
CA THR A 676 -39.36 0.53 -29.00
C THR A 676 -38.71 0.80 -30.35
N GLU A 677 -37.38 0.86 -30.45
CA GLU A 677 -36.67 1.15 -31.71
C GLU A 677 -35.62 0.09 -32.09
N ALA A 678 -36.04 -1.12 -32.48
CA ALA A 678 -35.24 -1.97 -33.37
C ALA A 678 -36.11 -3.02 -34.10
N VAL A 679 -35.94 -3.09 -35.43
CA VAL A 679 -36.58 -4.09 -36.30
C VAL A 679 -35.80 -5.41 -36.21
N VAL A 680 -36.44 -6.48 -35.74
CA VAL A 680 -35.84 -7.81 -35.58
C VAL A 680 -35.91 -8.60 -36.90
N PRO A 681 -34.79 -9.18 -37.41
CA PRO A 681 -34.83 -10.14 -38.51
C PRO A 681 -35.42 -11.49 -38.04
N GLN A 682 -36.27 -12.07 -38.89
CA GLN A 682 -36.87 -13.39 -38.72
C GLN A 682 -35.80 -14.47 -38.61
N PHE A 683 -35.76 -15.26 -37.53
CA PHE A 683 -35.69 -16.73 -37.53
C PHE A 683 -35.77 -17.29 -36.09
N GLU A 684 -36.47 -18.42 -35.97
CA GLU A 684 -36.64 -19.34 -34.83
C GLU A 684 -37.87 -19.11 -33.89
N GLU A 685 -38.99 -19.70 -34.34
CA GLU A 685 -40.37 -19.60 -33.83
C GLU A 685 -40.76 -20.62 -32.73
N GLN A 686 -39.84 -21.32 -32.07
CA GLN A 686 -40.23 -22.46 -31.20
C GLN A 686 -39.96 -22.34 -29.68
N GLU A 687 -39.47 -21.21 -29.17
CA GLU A 687 -39.34 -21.00 -27.71
C GLU A 687 -40.06 -19.74 -27.17
N ILE A 688 -40.82 -19.02 -28.00
CA ILE A 688 -41.40 -17.71 -27.65
C ILE A 688 -42.81 -17.81 -27.02
N ALA A 689 -43.47 -18.96 -27.05
CA ALA A 689 -44.88 -19.06 -26.66
C ALA A 689 -45.18 -19.04 -25.14
N GLU A 690 -44.18 -19.14 -24.25
CA GLU A 690 -44.42 -19.17 -22.79
C GLU A 690 -43.78 -18.02 -21.99
N ARG A 691 -43.11 -17.05 -22.62
CA ARG A 691 -42.41 -15.97 -21.87
C ARG A 691 -42.56 -14.55 -22.41
N ALA A 692 -43.58 -14.28 -23.22
CA ALA A 692 -43.85 -12.94 -23.74
C ALA A 692 -45.20 -12.39 -23.25
N SER A 693 -45.20 -11.75 -22.07
CA SER A 693 -46.15 -10.67 -21.78
C SER A 693 -45.44 -9.57 -20.98
N ASP A 694 -45.46 -8.35 -21.51
CA ASP A 694 -45.26 -7.04 -20.86
C ASP A 694 -43.95 -6.78 -20.09
N ARG A 695 -43.10 -5.87 -20.59
CA ARG A 695 -41.95 -5.35 -19.80
C ARG A 695 -41.78 -3.83 -19.74
N GLY A 696 -42.50 -3.04 -20.54
CA GLY A 696 -42.51 -1.56 -20.41
C GLY A 696 -43.57 -1.03 -19.45
N GLY A 697 -44.78 -1.61 -19.46
CA GLY A 697 -45.83 -1.32 -18.48
C GLY A 697 -45.56 -1.88 -17.09
N ASP A 698 -44.60 -2.80 -16.96
CA ASP A 698 -44.39 -3.61 -15.78
C ASP A 698 -43.70 -2.84 -14.64
N TYR A 699 -42.75 -1.94 -14.91
CA TYR A 699 -42.09 -1.12 -13.87
C TYR A 699 -43.05 -0.12 -13.23
N LEU A 700 -43.69 0.75 -14.03
CA LEU A 700 -44.61 1.74 -13.46
C LEU A 700 -45.82 1.06 -12.81
N ALA A 701 -46.36 -0.01 -13.40
CA ALA A 701 -47.42 -0.79 -12.76
C ALA A 701 -46.94 -1.45 -11.46
N MET A 702 -45.71 -2.00 -11.41
CA MET A 702 -45.09 -2.52 -10.20
C MET A 702 -44.94 -1.42 -9.15
N MET A 703 -44.38 -0.26 -9.49
CA MET A 703 -44.21 0.87 -8.56
C MET A 703 -45.54 1.38 -8.01
N ILE A 704 -46.57 1.47 -8.86
CA ILE A 704 -47.94 1.83 -8.46
C ILE A 704 -48.54 0.75 -7.56
N ASN A 705 -48.31 -0.54 -7.85
CA ASN A 705 -48.80 -1.65 -7.05
C ASN A 705 -48.09 -1.73 -5.69
N LEU A 706 -46.77 -1.50 -5.63
CA LEU A 706 -46.01 -1.40 -4.39
C LEU A 706 -46.47 -0.21 -3.57
N LEU A 707 -46.76 0.92 -4.21
CA LEU A 707 -47.28 2.09 -3.51
C LEU A 707 -48.72 1.88 -3.02
N LYS A 708 -49.55 1.14 -3.77
CA LYS A 708 -50.88 0.68 -3.32
C LYS A 708 -50.79 -0.27 -2.14
N GLN A 709 -49.84 -1.20 -2.14
CA GLN A 709 -49.58 -2.13 -1.05
C GLN A 709 -49.07 -1.40 0.21
N GLN A 710 -48.19 -0.41 0.03
CA GLN A 710 -47.69 0.44 1.12
C GLN A 710 -48.77 1.38 1.68
N GLY A 711 -49.65 1.90 0.82
CA GLY A 711 -50.78 2.78 1.17
C GLY A 711 -50.38 4.15 1.73
N SER A 712 -49.08 4.47 1.83
CA SER A 712 -48.58 5.72 2.39
C SER A 712 -47.18 6.07 1.89
N VAL A 713 -46.75 7.32 2.03
CA VAL A 713 -45.34 7.74 1.85
C VAL A 713 -44.77 8.17 3.20
N LEU A 714 -43.58 7.69 3.56
CA LEU A 714 -42.92 8.00 4.82
C LEU A 714 -42.11 9.30 4.73
N PHE A 715 -42.36 10.22 5.67
CA PHE A 715 -41.63 11.48 5.85
C PHE A 715 -40.69 11.41 7.06
N PRO A 716 -39.67 12.29 7.13
CA PRO A 716 -38.78 12.38 8.29
C PRO A 716 -39.55 12.54 9.61
N GLY A 717 -39.04 11.90 10.67
CA GLY A 717 -39.69 11.90 11.99
C GLY A 717 -40.91 10.96 12.12
N GLY A 718 -41.02 9.94 11.26
CA GLY A 718 -42.06 8.90 11.35
C GLY A 718 -43.46 9.32 10.89
N LYS A 719 -43.59 10.50 10.26
CA LYS A 719 -44.87 10.99 9.75
C LYS A 719 -45.25 10.25 8.46
N LYS A 720 -46.48 9.75 8.37
CA LYS A 720 -47.01 9.05 7.19
C LYS A 720 -47.99 9.93 6.44
N MET A 721 -47.82 10.06 5.12
CA MET A 721 -48.83 10.60 4.23
C MET A 721 -49.62 9.44 3.64
N GLU A 722 -50.82 9.19 4.15
CA GLU A 722 -51.71 8.15 3.60
C GLU A 722 -52.21 8.54 2.21
N LEU A 723 -52.15 7.59 1.28
CA LEU A 723 -52.63 7.75 -0.09
C LEU A 723 -53.86 6.84 -0.29
N GLN A 724 -54.97 7.46 -0.67
CA GLN A 724 -56.24 6.81 -0.96
C GLN A 724 -56.52 6.91 -2.46
N ASN A 725 -57.34 5.99 -2.98
CA ASN A 725 -57.79 6.00 -4.37
C ASN A 725 -56.65 6.09 -5.41
N LEU A 726 -55.51 5.42 -5.16
CA LEU A 726 -54.33 5.48 -6.02
C LEU A 726 -54.60 4.79 -7.38
N ARG A 727 -54.37 5.50 -8.49
CA ARG A 727 -54.64 5.02 -9.86
C ARG A 727 -53.46 5.37 -10.77
N PRO A 728 -53.16 4.54 -11.78
CA PRO A 728 -52.23 4.91 -12.83
C PRO A 728 -52.69 6.17 -13.55
N LEU A 729 -51.75 7.05 -13.85
CA LEU A 729 -51.93 8.27 -14.64
C LEU A 729 -50.86 8.25 -15.71
N ASN A 730 -51.18 8.67 -16.94
CA ASN A 730 -50.18 8.73 -18.01
C ASN A 730 -50.30 10.06 -18.74
N ILE A 731 -49.90 11.14 -18.07
CA ILE A 731 -49.93 12.50 -18.60
C ILE A 731 -48.52 13.07 -18.45
N GLY A 732 -47.77 13.08 -19.56
CA GLY A 732 -46.36 13.51 -19.56
C GLY A 732 -45.54 12.73 -18.53
N TYR A 733 -44.90 13.45 -17.61
CA TYR A 733 -44.11 12.87 -16.51
C TYR A 733 -44.92 12.58 -15.23
N LEU A 734 -46.26 12.60 -15.28
CA LEU A 734 -47.11 12.19 -14.15
C LEU A 734 -47.62 10.77 -14.38
N HIS A 735 -47.21 9.87 -13.50
CA HIS A 735 -47.33 8.42 -13.64
C HIS A 735 -48.44 7.81 -12.75
N ALA A 736 -48.84 8.49 -11.68
CA ALA A 736 -49.98 8.08 -10.86
C ALA A 736 -50.68 9.27 -10.21
N GLU A 737 -51.95 9.08 -9.84
CA GLU A 737 -52.68 10.01 -8.99
C GLU A 737 -53.33 9.31 -7.80
N GLY A 738 -53.57 10.07 -6.74
CA GLY A 738 -54.30 9.63 -5.56
C GLY A 738 -54.81 10.81 -4.76
N GLU A 739 -55.32 10.52 -3.56
CA GLU A 739 -55.87 11.51 -2.65
C GLU A 739 -55.26 11.33 -1.26
N THR A 740 -54.99 12.42 -0.55
CA THR A 740 -54.57 12.37 0.85
C THR A 740 -55.44 13.28 1.71
N LYS A 741 -55.67 12.91 2.97
CA LYS A 741 -56.40 13.74 3.93
C LYS A 741 -55.41 14.49 4.81
N GLN A 742 -55.36 15.81 4.69
CA GLN A 742 -54.61 16.68 5.61
C GLN A 742 -55.56 17.71 6.21
N ASN A 743 -55.57 17.83 7.54
CA ASN A 743 -56.40 18.79 8.29
C ASN A 743 -57.89 18.75 7.91
N GLY A 744 -58.45 17.56 7.69
CA GLY A 744 -59.86 17.38 7.32
C GLY A 744 -60.22 17.75 5.88
N LYS A 745 -59.26 18.18 5.05
CA LYS A 745 -59.44 18.46 3.61
C LYS A 745 -58.81 17.36 2.77
N THR A 746 -59.52 16.92 1.73
CA THR A 746 -59.01 16.01 0.71
C THR A 746 -58.14 16.81 -0.27
N LEU A 747 -56.88 16.39 -0.42
CA LEU A 747 -55.91 16.96 -1.34
C LEU A 747 -55.62 15.95 -2.45
N ARG A 748 -55.60 16.40 -3.71
CA ARG A 748 -55.20 15.56 -4.84
C ARG A 748 -53.68 15.49 -4.92
N VAL A 749 -53.16 14.27 -5.08
CA VAL A 749 -51.73 13.96 -5.14
C VAL A 749 -51.43 13.42 -6.54
N ALA A 750 -50.43 13.98 -7.22
CA ALA A 750 -49.83 13.40 -8.40
C ALA A 750 -48.45 12.82 -8.05
N ILE A 751 -48.04 11.77 -8.75
CA ILE A 751 -46.78 11.08 -8.51
C ILE A 751 -46.04 10.95 -9.83
N SER A 752 -44.78 11.36 -9.81
CA SER A 752 -43.83 11.23 -10.90
C SER A 752 -42.73 10.26 -10.47
N PHE A 753 -42.85 8.99 -10.84
CA PHE A 753 -41.75 8.05 -10.68
C PHE A 753 -40.56 8.46 -11.55
N GLY A 754 -39.37 8.48 -10.96
CA GLY A 754 -38.12 8.54 -11.70
C GLY A 754 -37.93 7.29 -12.55
N PRO A 755 -36.94 7.29 -13.44
CA PRO A 755 -36.61 6.11 -14.21
C PRO A 755 -36.24 4.94 -13.27
N GLN A 756 -36.56 3.72 -13.69
CA GLN A 756 -36.21 2.50 -12.95
C GLN A 756 -34.71 2.43 -12.66
N TYR A 757 -33.91 2.97 -13.58
CA TYR A 757 -32.47 3.04 -13.50
C TYR A 757 -32.03 4.44 -13.93
N GLY A 758 -31.68 5.28 -12.97
CA GLY A 758 -31.29 6.67 -13.19
C GLY A 758 -31.88 7.62 -12.15
N PRO A 759 -31.31 8.83 -12.03
CA PRO A 759 -31.84 9.84 -11.13
C PRO A 759 -33.09 10.49 -11.73
N VAL A 760 -33.97 10.99 -10.86
CA VAL A 760 -34.94 12.02 -11.28
C VAL A 760 -34.14 13.25 -11.70
N THR A 761 -34.32 13.68 -12.94
CA THR A 761 -33.54 14.76 -13.57
C THR A 761 -34.19 16.13 -13.39
N ALA A 762 -33.40 17.19 -13.57
CA ALA A 762 -33.89 18.56 -13.55
C ALA A 762 -34.99 18.80 -14.59
N TYR A 763 -34.82 18.20 -15.78
CA TYR A 763 -35.79 18.25 -16.87
C TYR A 763 -37.12 17.61 -16.50
N GLN A 764 -37.10 16.41 -15.91
CA GLN A 764 -38.32 15.75 -15.43
C GLN A 764 -39.08 16.62 -14.42
N VAL A 765 -38.35 17.29 -13.52
CA VAL A 765 -38.96 18.20 -12.54
C VAL A 765 -39.60 19.43 -13.20
N GLN A 766 -38.90 20.04 -14.17
CA GLN A 766 -39.37 21.21 -14.91
C GLN A 766 -40.61 20.92 -15.75
N GLU A 767 -40.73 19.72 -16.31
CA GLU A 767 -41.90 19.33 -17.11
C GLU A 767 -43.08 18.87 -16.25
N ALA A 768 -42.84 18.05 -15.22
CA ALA A 768 -43.91 17.49 -14.39
C ALA A 768 -44.59 18.53 -13.49
N THR A 769 -43.86 19.55 -13.03
CA THR A 769 -44.35 20.50 -12.02
C THR A 769 -45.42 21.47 -12.57
N PRO A 770 -45.23 22.14 -13.72
CA PRO A 770 -46.28 22.93 -14.37
C PRO A 770 -47.49 22.07 -14.77
N LEU A 771 -47.23 20.84 -15.24
CA LEU A 771 -48.26 19.89 -15.65
C LEU A 771 -49.16 19.48 -14.48
N ALA A 772 -48.57 19.18 -13.32
CA ALA A 772 -49.34 18.86 -12.10
C ALA A 772 -50.20 20.05 -11.65
N LYS A 773 -49.66 21.26 -11.75
CA LYS A 773 -50.40 22.49 -11.41
C LYS A 773 -51.60 22.71 -12.35
N MET A 774 -51.39 22.61 -13.66
CA MET A 774 -52.45 22.80 -14.66
C MET A 774 -53.59 21.80 -14.49
N ASN A 775 -53.28 20.58 -14.03
CA ASN A 775 -54.27 19.52 -13.79
C ASN A 775 -54.90 19.57 -12.38
N GLY A 776 -54.63 20.63 -11.60
CA GLY A 776 -55.30 20.90 -10.32
C GLY A 776 -54.87 19.99 -9.17
N TYR A 777 -53.67 19.42 -9.21
CA TYR A 777 -53.11 18.68 -8.08
C TYR A 777 -52.63 19.62 -6.98
N ASN A 778 -52.77 19.21 -5.72
CA ASN A 778 -52.36 19.97 -4.55
C ASN A 778 -50.98 19.53 -4.02
N VAL A 779 -50.60 18.28 -4.33
CA VAL A 779 -49.31 17.69 -3.97
C VAL A 779 -48.72 16.98 -5.19
N LEU A 780 -47.43 17.15 -5.45
CA LEU A 780 -46.66 16.39 -6.43
C LEU A 780 -45.51 15.67 -5.72
N ILE A 781 -45.39 14.36 -5.89
CA ILE A 781 -44.30 13.56 -5.31
C ILE A 781 -43.44 13.00 -6.45
N PHE A 782 -42.17 13.38 -6.49
CA PHE A 782 -41.18 12.70 -7.32
C PHE A 782 -40.62 11.50 -6.58
N ALA A 783 -40.71 10.30 -7.12
CA ALA A 783 -40.26 9.09 -6.44
C ALA A 783 -39.16 8.39 -7.26
N GLY A 784 -37.90 8.41 -6.80
CA GLY A 784 -36.75 7.91 -7.57
C GLY A 784 -35.77 7.11 -6.71
N PHE A 785 -34.95 6.24 -7.31
CA PHE A 785 -33.86 5.57 -6.56
C PHE A 785 -32.74 6.56 -6.21
N SER A 786 -32.54 7.58 -7.05
CA SER A 786 -31.65 8.71 -6.85
C SER A 786 -32.23 9.98 -7.48
N PHE A 787 -31.61 11.13 -7.23
CA PHE A 787 -32.01 12.43 -7.77
C PHE A 787 -30.77 13.23 -8.17
N ASP A 788 -30.85 13.98 -9.27
CA ASP A 788 -29.79 14.90 -9.66
C ASP A 788 -29.75 16.08 -8.68
N PRO A 789 -28.57 16.63 -8.36
CA PRO A 789 -28.45 17.79 -7.47
C PRO A 789 -29.28 18.99 -7.95
N GLU A 790 -29.36 19.20 -9.27
CA GLU A 790 -30.18 20.26 -9.87
C GLU A 790 -31.68 19.97 -9.78
N ALA A 791 -32.08 18.70 -9.95
CA ALA A 791 -33.47 18.26 -9.75
C ALA A 791 -33.92 18.49 -8.30
N GLN A 792 -33.07 18.11 -7.33
CA GLN A 792 -33.33 18.36 -5.92
C GLN A 792 -33.44 19.86 -5.64
N ALA A 793 -32.51 20.67 -6.18
CA ALA A 793 -32.54 22.12 -6.02
C ALA A 793 -33.80 22.76 -6.63
N LEU A 794 -34.29 22.25 -7.77
CA LEU A 794 -35.52 22.71 -8.42
C LEU A 794 -36.75 22.35 -7.61
N ILE A 795 -36.85 21.10 -7.13
CA ILE A 795 -37.94 20.66 -6.25
C ILE A 795 -38.00 21.51 -4.98
N GLN A 796 -36.84 21.91 -4.45
CA GLN A 796 -36.73 22.74 -3.25
C GLN A 796 -37.06 24.22 -3.47
N LYS A 797 -36.70 24.78 -4.63
CA LYS A 797 -36.99 26.18 -5.00
C LYS A 797 -38.40 26.37 -5.55
N ALA A 798 -39.09 25.28 -5.91
CA ALA A 798 -40.45 25.30 -6.44
C ALA A 798 -41.47 25.69 -5.36
N GLU A 799 -41.47 26.95 -4.93
CA GLU A 799 -42.64 27.55 -4.29
C GLU A 799 -43.69 27.84 -5.36
N VAL A 800 -44.41 26.78 -5.75
CA VAL A 800 -45.50 26.89 -6.71
C VAL A 800 -46.79 27.21 -5.93
N PRO A 801 -47.40 28.40 -6.11
CA PRO A 801 -48.62 28.74 -5.37
C PRO A 801 -49.71 27.69 -5.64
N GLY A 802 -50.19 27.04 -4.58
CA GLY A 802 -51.24 26.02 -4.64
C GLY A 802 -50.79 24.57 -4.86
N LEU A 803 -49.49 24.30 -5.09
CA LEU A 803 -48.94 22.96 -5.30
C LEU A 803 -47.72 22.73 -4.39
N LYS A 804 -47.79 21.73 -3.50
CA LYS A 804 -46.63 21.28 -2.71
C LYS A 804 -45.85 20.22 -3.46
N VAL A 805 -44.54 20.36 -3.57
CA VAL A 805 -43.67 19.40 -4.25
C VAL A 805 -42.79 18.68 -3.24
N HIS A 806 -42.72 17.35 -3.32
CA HIS A 806 -41.88 16.50 -2.50
C HIS A 806 -41.07 15.55 -3.37
N PHE A 807 -39.97 15.04 -2.82
CA PHE A 807 -39.24 13.92 -3.41
C PHE A 807 -39.15 12.77 -2.41
N ALA A 808 -39.25 11.53 -2.89
CA ALA A 808 -39.16 10.31 -2.11
C ALA A 808 -38.14 9.36 -2.75
N HIS A 809 -37.29 8.75 -1.93
CA HIS A 809 -36.44 7.67 -2.40
C HIS A 809 -37.20 6.36 -2.43
N ILE A 810 -36.94 5.58 -3.48
CA ILE A 810 -37.39 4.20 -3.60
C ILE A 810 -36.32 3.29 -2.99
N ALA A 811 -36.73 2.36 -2.13
CA ALA A 811 -35.86 1.35 -1.56
C ALA A 811 -35.23 0.49 -2.69
N PRO A 812 -33.90 0.33 -2.75
CA PRO A 812 -33.22 -0.45 -3.79
C PRO A 812 -33.71 -1.91 -3.91
N ASP A 813 -34.20 -2.49 -2.80
CA ASP A 813 -34.74 -3.85 -2.72
C ASP A 813 -35.85 -4.14 -3.73
N VAL A 814 -36.55 -3.10 -4.20
CA VAL A 814 -37.62 -3.18 -5.19
C VAL A 814 -37.13 -3.76 -6.52
N LEU A 815 -35.86 -3.61 -6.85
CA LEU A 815 -35.28 -4.08 -8.12
C LEU A 815 -34.85 -5.55 -8.08
N VAL A 816 -34.97 -6.23 -6.93
CA VAL A 816 -34.54 -7.62 -6.72
C VAL A 816 -35.69 -8.43 -6.12
N GLY A 817 -36.47 -9.09 -6.96
CA GLY A 817 -37.79 -9.67 -6.63
C GLY A 817 -37.87 -10.65 -5.44
N ASP A 818 -36.76 -11.26 -5.00
CA ASP A 818 -36.74 -12.12 -3.81
C ASP A 818 -36.42 -11.39 -2.48
N LEU A 819 -35.85 -10.17 -2.52
CA LEU A 819 -35.58 -9.35 -1.34
C LEU A 819 -36.82 -8.59 -0.84
N LEU A 820 -37.80 -8.36 -1.73
CA LEU A 820 -39.12 -7.79 -1.41
C LEU A 820 -39.91 -8.62 -0.36
N LYS A 821 -39.59 -9.90 -0.17
CA LYS A 821 -40.22 -10.76 0.84
C LYS A 821 -39.77 -10.45 2.27
N THR A 822 -38.61 -9.80 2.44
CA THR A 822 -38.02 -9.46 3.74
C THR A 822 -38.16 -7.97 4.10
N THR A 823 -38.33 -7.09 3.12
CA THR A 823 -38.58 -5.66 3.32
C THR A 823 -40.03 -5.45 3.78
N ARG A 824 -40.27 -4.73 4.89
CA ARG A 824 -41.66 -4.42 5.31
C ARG A 824 -42.30 -3.54 4.23
N ALA A 825 -43.50 -3.90 3.78
CA ALA A 825 -44.28 -3.15 2.78
C ALA A 825 -44.46 -1.65 3.12
N SER A 826 -44.27 -1.25 4.38
CA SER A 826 -44.33 0.13 4.84
C SER A 826 -43.13 1.03 4.47
N GLN A 827 -42.05 0.50 3.88
CA GLN A 827 -40.72 1.15 3.83
C GLN A 827 -40.15 1.35 2.41
N ILE A 828 -40.96 1.16 1.37
CA ILE A 828 -40.52 1.18 -0.03
C ILE A 828 -40.32 2.61 -0.54
N PHE A 829 -41.16 3.55 -0.09
CA PHE A 829 -41.09 4.96 -0.47
C PHE A 829 -40.81 5.85 0.76
N THR A 830 -39.59 6.36 0.85
CA THR A 830 -39.08 7.10 2.02
C THR A 830 -38.43 8.42 1.61
N VAL A 831 -38.84 9.52 2.21
CA VAL A 831 -38.22 10.84 2.01
C VAL A 831 -36.97 10.94 2.92
N PHE A 832 -35.77 10.95 2.35
CA PHE A 832 -34.52 11.20 3.09
C PHE A 832 -34.33 12.70 3.33
N GLY A 833 -33.83 13.07 4.51
CA GLY A 833 -33.41 14.44 4.78
C GLY A 833 -32.03 14.74 4.20
N GLN A 834 -31.77 16.02 3.95
CA GLN A 834 -30.46 16.51 3.51
C GLN A 834 -29.62 16.91 4.73
N PRO A 835 -28.29 17.06 4.57
CA PRO A 835 -27.48 17.77 5.57
C PRO A 835 -28.13 19.10 5.96
N ASP A 836 -28.39 19.30 7.24
CA ASP A 836 -28.82 20.60 7.76
C ASP A 836 -27.57 21.48 7.92
N VAL A 837 -27.47 22.49 7.06
CA VAL A 837 -26.30 23.37 6.98
C VAL A 837 -26.74 24.82 7.14
N GLN A 838 -26.04 25.55 8.00
CA GLN A 838 -26.18 26.98 8.13
C GLN A 838 -24.97 27.66 7.49
N VAL A 839 -25.24 28.66 6.65
CA VAL A 839 -24.19 29.47 6.01
C VAL A 839 -24.29 30.89 6.57
N ALA A 840 -23.20 31.41 7.10
CA ALA A 840 -23.09 32.77 7.60
C ALA A 840 -21.99 33.54 6.87
N GLN A 841 -22.31 34.76 6.42
CA GLN A 841 -21.32 35.71 5.93
C GLN A 841 -20.75 36.50 7.11
N ARG A 842 -19.43 36.66 7.15
CA ARG A 842 -18.69 37.43 8.15
C ARG A 842 -18.46 38.87 7.66
N GLU A 843 -18.04 39.75 8.57
CA GLU A 843 -17.75 41.16 8.28
C GLU A 843 -16.59 41.35 7.27
N ASP A 844 -15.72 40.36 7.12
CA ASP A 844 -14.57 40.34 6.21
C ASP A 844 -14.88 39.73 4.83
N ASP A 845 -16.17 39.65 4.46
CA ASP A 845 -16.69 39.05 3.23
C ASP A 845 -16.41 37.55 3.07
N THR A 846 -15.89 36.88 4.10
CA THR A 846 -15.75 35.42 4.11
C THR A 846 -17.03 34.74 4.55
N PHE A 847 -17.21 33.48 4.15
CA PHE A 847 -18.32 32.63 4.54
C PHE A 847 -17.85 31.51 5.46
N VAL A 848 -18.73 31.10 6.37
CA VAL A 848 -18.55 29.89 7.20
C VAL A 848 -19.80 29.04 7.13
N VAL A 849 -19.59 27.73 7.11
CA VAL A 849 -20.63 26.70 7.09
C VAL A 849 -20.61 25.95 8.41
N GLU A 850 -21.77 25.83 9.04
CA GLU A 850 -21.99 24.96 10.20
C GLU A 850 -22.87 23.77 9.79
N LEU A 851 -22.39 22.55 10.02
CA LEU A 851 -23.17 21.33 9.90
C LEU A 851 -23.93 21.09 11.20
N ARG A 852 -25.25 21.31 11.19
CA ARG A 852 -26.12 21.11 12.35
C ARG A 852 -26.49 19.64 12.55
N GLY A 853 -26.68 18.92 11.46
CA GLY A 853 -27.05 17.51 11.48
C GLY A 853 -27.35 16.93 10.11
N VAL A 854 -27.74 15.67 10.10
CA VAL A 854 -28.14 14.95 8.89
C VAL A 854 -29.16 13.88 9.27
N ASP A 855 -30.19 13.70 8.45
CA ASP A 855 -31.11 12.58 8.62
C ASP A 855 -30.48 11.32 8.02
N ILE A 856 -30.27 10.29 8.84
CA ILE A 856 -29.69 9.00 8.48
C ILE A 856 -30.81 7.97 8.42
N TYR A 857 -30.88 7.26 7.30
CA TYR A 857 -31.76 6.10 7.16
C TYR A 857 -31.04 4.84 7.63
N ASP A 858 -31.67 4.10 8.52
CA ASP A 858 -31.21 2.78 8.92
C ASP A 858 -31.96 1.70 8.10
N PRO A 859 -31.34 1.03 7.13
CA PRO A 859 -31.97 -0.07 6.40
C PRO A 859 -32.33 -1.31 7.24
N LEU A 860 -31.77 -1.50 8.45
CA LEU A 860 -32.07 -2.65 9.32
C LEU A 860 -33.38 -2.45 10.08
N THR A 861 -33.59 -1.25 10.61
CA THR A 861 -34.81 -0.89 11.36
C THR A 861 -35.87 -0.26 10.45
N GLY A 862 -35.42 0.32 9.33
CA GLY A 862 -36.20 1.13 8.40
C GLY A 862 -36.69 2.45 9.00
N GLU A 863 -35.98 2.95 10.01
CA GLU A 863 -36.23 4.24 10.65
C GLU A 863 -35.27 5.31 10.12
N VAL A 864 -35.74 6.56 10.09
CA VAL A 864 -34.90 7.73 9.81
C VAL A 864 -34.59 8.40 11.15
N HIS A 865 -33.31 8.47 11.50
CA HIS A 865 -32.82 9.11 12.72
C HIS A 865 -32.05 10.37 12.36
N SER A 866 -32.37 11.49 13.01
CA SER A 866 -31.59 12.73 12.86
C SER A 866 -30.30 12.62 13.68
N ALA A 867 -29.16 12.53 13.02
CA ALA A 867 -27.86 12.61 13.64
C ALA A 867 -27.45 14.08 13.78
N ARG A 868 -26.82 14.43 14.90
CA ARG A 868 -26.17 15.73 15.07
C ARG A 868 -24.93 15.79 14.18
N GLY A 869 -24.49 16.99 13.82
CA GLY A 869 -23.29 17.16 13.00
C GLY A 869 -22.03 16.53 13.61
N ASP A 870 -21.99 16.39 14.94
CA ASP A 870 -20.89 15.75 15.67
C ASP A 870 -20.91 14.20 15.58
N ASP A 871 -22.02 13.62 15.11
CA ASP A 871 -22.28 12.17 15.06
C ASP A 871 -22.32 11.66 13.61
N VAL A 872 -21.31 12.09 12.83
CA VAL A 872 -21.08 11.64 11.45
C VAL A 872 -19.64 11.17 11.30
N ALA A 873 -19.38 10.27 10.35
CA ALA A 873 -18.03 9.76 10.13
C ALA A 873 -17.12 10.84 9.51
N ALA A 874 -17.63 11.54 8.49
CA ALA A 874 -16.92 12.63 7.84
C ALA A 874 -17.89 13.64 7.22
N TRP A 875 -17.41 14.87 7.04
CA TRP A 875 -18.06 15.82 6.13
C TRP A 875 -17.03 16.65 5.37
N PHE A 876 -17.41 17.06 4.17
CA PHE A 876 -16.56 17.75 3.22
C PHE A 876 -17.25 18.99 2.68
N LEU A 877 -16.46 20.02 2.38
CA LEU A 877 -16.92 21.25 1.79
C LEU A 877 -16.20 21.50 0.48
N ASP A 878 -16.97 21.69 -0.58
CA ASP A 878 -16.56 22.34 -1.82
C ASP A 878 -16.98 23.81 -1.73
N THR A 879 -16.00 24.70 -1.81
CA THR A 879 -16.18 26.15 -1.63
C THR A 879 -16.61 26.86 -2.92
N ASP A 880 -16.54 26.19 -4.08
CA ASP A 880 -16.90 26.78 -5.38
C ASP A 880 -17.41 25.71 -6.36
N TYR A 881 -18.52 25.08 -6.00
CA TYR A 881 -19.06 23.92 -6.71
C TYR A 881 -19.52 24.28 -8.14
N ASP A 882 -18.90 23.63 -9.12
CA ASP A 882 -19.13 23.83 -10.56
C ASP A 882 -20.42 23.18 -11.08
N GLY A 883 -21.06 22.31 -10.27
CA GLY A 883 -22.23 21.53 -10.65
C GLY A 883 -21.91 20.20 -11.34
N LYS A 884 -20.63 19.85 -11.50
CA LYS A 884 -20.16 18.70 -12.28
C LYS A 884 -19.39 17.69 -11.43
N THR A 885 -18.44 18.12 -10.62
CA THR A 885 -17.64 17.25 -9.73
C THR A 885 -17.43 17.91 -8.39
N PHE A 886 -17.35 17.11 -7.32
CA PHE A 886 -17.08 17.64 -6.00
C PHE A 886 -15.57 17.79 -5.78
N HIS A 887 -15.09 19.00 -5.54
CA HIS A 887 -13.69 19.26 -5.15
C HIS A 887 -13.62 19.40 -3.63
N ILE A 888 -12.90 18.49 -2.97
CA ILE A 888 -12.78 18.55 -1.50
C ILE A 888 -11.82 19.68 -1.12
N CYS A 889 -12.37 20.85 -0.82
CA CYS A 889 -11.62 22.03 -0.39
C CYS A 889 -11.32 22.00 1.12
N GLN A 890 -12.28 21.57 1.93
CA GLN A 890 -12.09 21.36 3.36
C GLN A 890 -12.66 20.00 3.78
N ALA A 891 -12.03 19.36 4.77
CA ALA A 891 -12.37 18.02 5.21
C ALA A 891 -12.38 17.92 6.73
N PHE A 892 -13.41 17.25 7.25
CA PHE A 892 -13.67 17.16 8.67
C PHE A 892 -14.03 15.72 9.06
N PHE A 893 -13.49 15.26 10.20
CA PHE A 893 -13.69 13.90 10.71
C PHE A 893 -14.13 13.94 12.19
N PRO A 894 -15.37 14.38 12.48
CA PRO A 894 -15.84 14.49 13.86
C PRO A 894 -15.96 13.14 14.58
N GLY A 895 -16.27 12.07 13.83
CA GLY A 895 -16.34 10.70 14.33
C GLY A 895 -14.98 10.05 14.66
N ASP A 896 -13.85 10.64 14.26
CA ASP A 896 -12.51 10.11 14.53
C ASP A 896 -11.58 11.18 15.11
N ARG A 897 -11.47 11.18 16.44
CA ARG A 897 -10.59 12.12 17.18
C ARG A 897 -9.11 11.99 16.80
N ASN A 898 -8.69 10.84 16.27
CA ASN A 898 -7.29 10.58 15.94
C ASN A 898 -6.98 10.80 14.45
N ALA A 899 -7.98 11.11 13.62
CA ALA A 899 -7.85 11.20 12.16
C ALA A 899 -6.61 12.01 11.72
N TRP A 900 -6.42 13.20 12.30
CA TRP A 900 -5.34 14.12 11.93
C TRP A 900 -4.06 14.04 12.77
N GLU A 901 -4.01 13.16 13.78
CA GLU A 901 -2.97 13.21 14.82
C GLU A 901 -1.54 13.11 14.26
N LYS A 902 -1.32 12.22 13.28
CA LYS A 902 -0.01 12.05 12.64
C LYS A 902 0.44 13.31 11.90
N LEU A 903 -0.48 13.97 11.19
CA LEU A 903 -0.21 15.22 10.48
C LEU A 903 -0.05 16.39 11.43
N GLN A 904 -0.88 16.49 12.46
CA GLN A 904 -0.76 17.49 13.53
C GLN A 904 0.62 17.44 14.18
N ARG A 905 1.09 16.25 14.57
CA ARG A 905 2.44 16.06 15.14
C ARG A 905 3.55 16.45 14.17
N ALA A 906 3.42 16.14 12.89
CA ALA A 906 4.42 16.44 11.86
C ALA A 906 4.46 17.91 11.46
N LEU A 907 3.30 18.58 11.49
CA LEU A 907 3.12 19.95 11.02
C LEU A 907 3.01 20.97 12.15
N LYS A 908 3.09 20.57 13.43
CA LYS A 908 2.98 21.48 14.61
C LYS A 908 3.91 22.70 14.60
N ALA A 909 5.03 22.64 13.89
CA ALA A 909 5.96 23.77 13.74
C ALA A 909 5.51 24.79 12.66
N TYR A 910 4.54 24.41 11.84
CA TYR A 910 4.10 25.12 10.63
C TYR A 910 2.60 25.44 10.62
N ILE A 911 1.77 24.60 11.25
CA ILE A 911 0.32 24.72 11.36
C ILE A 911 -0.03 24.70 12.85
N ASP A 912 -0.88 25.63 13.26
CA ASP A 912 -1.38 25.71 14.63
C ASP A 912 -2.13 24.41 15.01
N PRO A 913 -1.78 23.75 16.13
CA PRO A 913 -2.51 22.59 16.62
C PRO A 913 -4.04 22.77 16.68
N ASP A 914 -4.52 23.97 17.01
CA ASP A 914 -5.96 24.27 17.16
C ASP A 914 -6.73 24.13 15.83
N ILE A 915 -6.04 24.30 14.69
CA ILE A 915 -6.63 24.07 13.35
C ILE A 915 -7.05 22.59 13.22
N PHE A 916 -6.24 21.66 13.70
CA PHE A 916 -6.58 20.24 13.61
C PHE A 916 -7.73 19.87 14.55
N ASP A 917 -7.88 20.57 15.68
CA ASP A 917 -9.05 20.41 16.55
C ASP A 917 -10.32 20.92 15.88
N GLN A 918 -10.26 22.05 15.15
CA GLN A 918 -11.39 22.52 14.36
C GLN A 918 -11.72 21.58 13.19
N MET A 919 -10.73 20.92 12.58
CA MET A 919 -10.95 19.86 11.56
C MET A 919 -11.59 18.58 12.13
N ARG A 920 -11.80 18.50 13.44
CA ARG A 920 -12.60 17.45 14.12
C ARG A 920 -13.99 17.97 14.51
N GLY A 921 -14.35 19.19 14.12
CA GLY A 921 -15.62 19.83 14.45
C GLY A 921 -16.63 19.85 13.31
N THR A 922 -17.66 20.66 13.51
CA THR A 922 -18.82 20.83 12.62
C THR A 922 -18.87 22.20 11.93
N ILE A 923 -17.86 23.04 12.16
CA ILE A 923 -17.78 24.41 11.64
C ILE A 923 -16.61 24.52 10.68
N SER A 924 -16.88 25.01 9.46
CA SER A 924 -15.87 25.19 8.43
C SER A 924 -14.86 26.28 8.79
N PHE A 925 -13.71 26.25 8.11
CA PHE A 925 -12.83 27.42 8.06
C PHE A 925 -13.46 28.50 7.17
N PRO A 926 -13.16 29.78 7.43
CA PRO A 926 -13.58 30.87 6.56
C PRO A 926 -13.06 30.69 5.14
N PHE A 927 -13.90 30.97 4.15
CA PHE A 927 -13.52 30.94 2.73
C PHE A 927 -14.17 32.11 1.97
N LEU A 928 -13.52 32.57 0.92
CA LEU A 928 -14.08 33.51 -0.03
C LEU A 928 -14.90 32.75 -1.09
N PRO A 929 -16.00 33.33 -1.58
CA PRO A 929 -16.75 32.74 -2.69
C PRO A 929 -15.88 32.71 -3.94
N GLY A 930 -15.88 31.58 -4.65
CA GLY A 930 -15.23 31.47 -5.95
C GLY A 930 -16.09 32.00 -7.10
N GLU A 931 -15.76 31.60 -8.33
CA GLU A 931 -16.38 32.10 -9.56
C GLU A 931 -17.85 31.68 -9.68
N HIS A 932 -18.18 30.47 -9.22
CA HIS A 932 -19.53 29.90 -9.31
C HIS A 932 -20.45 30.36 -8.18
N LYS A 933 -19.91 30.95 -7.10
CA LYS A 933 -20.68 31.46 -5.93
C LYS A 933 -21.67 30.45 -5.35
N ARG A 934 -21.34 29.16 -5.41
CA ARG A 934 -22.13 28.05 -4.87
C ARG A 934 -21.20 27.15 -4.08
N ILE A 935 -21.71 26.61 -2.99
CA ILE A 935 -21.00 25.60 -2.20
C ILE A 935 -21.73 24.27 -2.27
N ALA A 936 -20.99 23.18 -2.05
CA ALA A 936 -21.58 21.88 -1.81
C ALA A 936 -21.02 21.30 -0.50
N VAL A 937 -21.93 20.79 0.34
CA VAL A 937 -21.59 20.11 1.59
C VAL A 937 -21.96 18.65 1.44
N LYS A 938 -20.96 17.78 1.55
CA LYS A 938 -21.14 16.32 1.51
C LYS A 938 -20.92 15.75 2.91
N VAL A 939 -21.79 14.85 3.34
CA VAL A 939 -21.74 14.18 4.64
C VAL A 939 -21.70 12.67 4.43
N ILE A 940 -20.91 11.98 5.24
CA ILE A 940 -20.75 10.53 5.23
C ILE A 940 -21.09 9.99 6.61
N ASP A 941 -22.05 9.08 6.64
CA ASP A 941 -22.42 8.38 7.87
C ASP A 941 -21.46 7.24 8.19
N PHE A 942 -21.61 6.64 9.38
CA PHE A 942 -20.79 5.50 9.79
C PHE A 942 -21.04 4.23 8.98
N ARG A 943 -22.07 4.17 8.13
CA ARG A 943 -22.33 3.04 7.22
C ARG A 943 -21.74 3.26 5.82
N GLY A 944 -21.09 4.41 5.59
CA GLY A 944 -20.53 4.77 4.30
C GLY A 944 -21.54 5.36 3.30
N ASN A 945 -22.76 5.70 3.74
CA ASN A 945 -23.71 6.40 2.89
C ASN A 945 -23.29 7.86 2.74
N GLU A 946 -23.36 8.37 1.52
CA GLU A 946 -23.03 9.74 1.20
C GLU A 946 -24.30 10.52 0.84
N VAL A 947 -24.49 11.67 1.48
CA VAL A 947 -25.54 12.64 1.14
C VAL A 947 -24.92 14.02 0.93
N MET A 948 -25.53 14.83 0.07
CA MET A 948 -24.99 16.13 -0.31
C MET A 948 -26.08 17.20 -0.33
N ARG A 949 -25.69 18.43 0.00
CA ARG A 949 -26.52 19.63 -0.14
C ARG A 949 -25.75 20.74 -0.83
N VAL A 950 -26.36 21.33 -1.85
CA VAL A 950 -25.81 22.49 -2.58
C VAL A 950 -26.48 23.77 -2.09
N VAL A 951 -25.70 24.82 -1.85
CA VAL A 951 -26.19 26.10 -1.34
C VAL A 951 -25.66 27.26 -2.19
N SER A 952 -26.54 28.15 -2.64
CA SER A 952 -26.15 29.40 -3.31
C SER A 952 -25.71 30.44 -2.29
N LEU A 953 -24.62 31.16 -2.60
CA LEU A 953 -24.14 32.28 -1.80
C LEU A 953 -24.75 33.63 -2.26
N GLU A 954 -25.49 33.66 -3.37
CA GLU A 954 -26.13 34.88 -3.87
C GLU A 954 -27.38 35.26 -3.05
N GLY A 955 -27.43 36.52 -2.58
CA GLY A 955 -28.63 37.12 -1.99
C GLY A 955 -28.83 36.96 -0.48
N ARG A 956 -27.84 36.43 0.27
CA ARG A 956 -27.96 36.23 1.73
C ARG A 956 -27.14 37.24 2.54
N LYS A 957 -27.60 38.50 2.59
CA LYS A 957 -27.26 39.41 3.69
C LYS A 957 -28.26 39.14 4.81
N TYR A 958 -27.87 38.39 5.83
CA TYR A 958 -28.66 38.35 7.07
C TYR A 958 -28.32 39.59 7.91
N PRO A 959 -29.33 40.23 8.54
CA PRO A 959 -29.15 41.41 9.37
C PRO A 959 -28.37 41.13 10.66
#